data_AF-A0A418DXN6-F1
#
_entry.id   AF-A0A418DXN6-F1
#
_cell.length_a   1.000
_cell.length_b   1.000
_cell.length_c   1.000
_cell.angle_alpha   90.00
_cell.angle_beta   90.00
_cell.angle_gamma   90.00
#
_symmetry.space_group_name_H-M   'P 1'
#
loop_
_entity.id
_entity.type
_entity.pdbx_description
1 polymer ?
#
loop_
_entity_poly.entity_id
_entity_poly.type
_entity_poly.pdbx_seq_one_letter_code
_entity_poly.pdbx_strand_id
1 'polypeptide(L)'
;MTMWSLCAALALAASLVADSTLGATTQCPIIEENTDYIGHDVRITAQATADGCCADCAATPTCTLYVWVQDGSSGRCILKSTPSSKSYFPGFCILKSSKGEPSTYPGARASFPLIPTPAPTPSKCPTIELNVDYAGNDILATSRANHADCCGDCERTPGCSLYVWANGMCYLKSKKGEASSVPGAVAAVLPVTAATTPLSTITSGSEGKFPLPTIAFNYIKGGQWIDQSILAMVQSQVESFQEETLASPSSTTEGRAVQLFGGLEAAIGLAPYINVTSAGDCAVVTSAYKGYFFTYLPSLLVCLVHDNTLDKSLQMLSAPVAGQPPVAVTYPQLLDDAFKSGTQANVTSSADCAKACQAKSTCAGIVYTASSKLCTFFQPKPSTDANVVAGWVNQAVWPVDSSTSVQYSRMPMSSLPRAYVTDMMPGAASLDACAKLVAGKSKVLFTYVASTKVCTIYSPTPASQSLGLVNTPVVPVVLPSSSFGADVARVAVAATTAPDCYRQCVPSKSTCFGALFDATTKVCTLLTPTVDLTSTLGWIIPKTLPTTMATVSQVDVYVTAHEDDHELFMSAPVYNSIKSPTTKSVFVYLSAGDSGETTGWWQAREVGTVAATKTWLNLFGTYSPVSRTQTVLIKGHNIVKIVVGNSVHYFLRLSEAGLLSVIVNNTPQAPLDQPSQPYANAQAVKDVLKAIIVAEATKVPKVTASYSKYLNDEGIDHVLHVASGRLTAELLNADALFKTCVTQYPYFGYQHWLDAVNMNEPERLAQRAAWVGLSVGILSVHPRNVWSEHSAHLGRTYAGPVVTKSAPCSF
;
A
#
# COMPACT_ATOMS: atom_id res chain seq x y z
N MET A 1 -27.31 46.32 -40.45
CA MET A 1 -28.46 47.23 -40.67
C MET A 1 -29.46 47.01 -39.55
N THR A 2 -29.60 48.01 -38.67
CA THR A 2 -30.77 48.42 -37.84
C THR A 2 -31.71 47.32 -37.28
N MET A 3 -31.69 47.01 -35.97
CA MET A 3 -32.35 47.70 -34.82
C MET A 3 -33.85 47.95 -35.01
N TRP A 4 -34.70 47.31 -34.19
CA TRP A 4 -35.95 47.85 -33.62
C TRP A 4 -36.32 47.14 -32.31
N SER A 5 -36.88 47.91 -31.39
CA SER A 5 -36.98 47.70 -29.94
C SER A 5 -38.41 47.38 -29.47
N LEU A 6 -38.50 46.98 -28.20
CA LEU A 6 -39.45 47.38 -27.14
C LEU A 6 -40.32 46.31 -26.43
N CYS A 7 -40.15 46.38 -25.10
CA CYS A 7 -40.77 45.80 -23.91
C CYS A 7 -42.32 45.79 -23.72
N ALA A 8 -42.70 44.96 -22.72
CA ALA A 8 -43.80 45.02 -21.74
C ALA A 8 -45.17 44.41 -22.14
N ALA A 9 -45.98 43.75 -21.28
CA ALA A 9 -45.85 43.09 -19.97
C ALA A 9 -47.18 42.34 -19.65
N LEU A 10 -47.15 41.41 -18.67
CA LEU A 10 -48.25 40.96 -17.78
C LEU A 10 -49.41 40.05 -18.27
N ALA A 11 -49.39 38.81 -17.73
CA ALA A 11 -50.43 38.07 -16.99
C ALA A 11 -51.88 37.92 -17.53
N LEU A 12 -52.33 36.67 -17.70
CA LEU A 12 -53.43 36.01 -16.95
C LEU A 12 -53.73 34.61 -17.53
N ALA A 13 -53.65 33.56 -16.72
CA ALA A 13 -54.56 32.39 -16.69
C ALA A 13 -54.07 31.32 -15.69
N ALA A 14 -54.61 31.39 -14.47
CA ALA A 14 -54.85 30.23 -13.60
C ALA A 14 -56.17 29.56 -14.08
N SER A 15 -56.58 28.32 -13.83
CA SER A 15 -56.28 27.28 -12.84
C SER A 15 -56.94 25.98 -13.35
N LEU A 16 -56.46 24.80 -12.92
CA LEU A 16 -57.26 23.61 -12.56
C LEU A 16 -56.29 22.44 -12.27
N VAL A 17 -55.82 22.36 -11.03
CA VAL A 17 -55.32 21.11 -10.44
C VAL A 17 -56.22 20.85 -9.25
N ALA A 18 -57.00 19.77 -9.33
CA ALA A 18 -57.77 19.26 -8.22
C ALA A 18 -56.94 18.22 -7.46
N ASP A 19 -56.85 18.52 -6.17
CA ASP A 19 -56.45 17.75 -4.99
C ASP A 19 -56.58 16.21 -5.09
N SER A 20 -55.50 15.51 -4.70
CA SER A 20 -55.61 14.21 -4.03
C SER A 20 -54.53 14.14 -2.94
N THR A 21 -54.83 14.79 -1.83
CA THR A 21 -54.18 14.62 -0.53
C THR A 21 -54.39 13.20 0.01
N LEU A 22 -53.34 12.39 -0.04
CA LEU A 22 -53.09 11.29 0.90
C LEU A 22 -51.72 11.54 1.53
N GLY A 23 -51.71 12.22 2.66
CA GLY A 23 -50.50 12.50 3.43
C GLY A 23 -49.93 11.20 4.02
N ALA A 24 -48.75 10.80 3.54
CA ALA A 24 -47.89 9.92 4.30
C ALA A 24 -47.23 10.77 5.40
N THR A 25 -47.69 10.61 6.62
CA THR A 25 -47.04 11.19 7.80
C THR A 25 -45.69 10.50 8.00
N THR A 26 -44.59 11.22 7.75
CA THR A 26 -43.24 10.80 8.13
C THR A 26 -43.19 10.61 9.65
N GLN A 27 -43.07 9.38 10.14
CA GLN A 27 -42.87 9.08 11.56
C GLN A 27 -41.39 8.83 11.84
N CYS A 28 -40.85 9.54 12.82
CA CYS A 28 -39.48 9.36 13.32
C CYS A 28 -39.59 8.81 14.75
N PRO A 29 -39.20 7.55 15.03
CA PRO A 29 -39.21 7.04 16.39
C PRO A 29 -37.83 6.57 16.88
N ILE A 30 -37.67 6.79 18.19
CA ILE A 30 -36.48 6.63 19.03
C ILE A 30 -35.43 7.72 18.78
N ILE A 31 -35.46 8.73 19.66
CA ILE A 31 -34.37 9.67 19.87
C ILE A 31 -33.42 9.03 20.86
N GLU A 32 -32.15 8.93 20.49
CA GLU A 32 -31.07 8.60 21.39
C GLU A 32 -30.63 9.88 22.10
N GLU A 33 -31.00 9.99 23.38
CA GLU A 33 -30.65 11.14 24.21
C GLU A 33 -29.16 11.11 24.61
N ASN A 34 -28.56 12.28 24.72
CA ASN A 34 -27.14 12.50 25.06
C ASN A 34 -26.16 11.75 24.14
N THR A 35 -26.53 11.57 22.88
CA THR A 35 -25.77 10.75 21.93
C THR A 35 -25.38 11.57 20.70
N ASP A 36 -24.08 11.58 20.41
CA ASP A 36 -23.52 12.06 19.13
C ASP A 36 -22.85 10.88 18.40
N TYR A 37 -22.78 10.98 17.09
CA TYR A 37 -22.09 10.03 16.23
C TYR A 37 -20.89 10.71 15.58
N ILE A 38 -19.68 10.26 15.92
CA ILE A 38 -18.46 10.94 15.50
C ILE A 38 -18.29 10.85 13.98
N GLY A 39 -18.12 11.99 13.32
CA GLY A 39 -17.82 12.10 11.90
C GLY A 39 -19.04 11.94 10.96
N HIS A 40 -18.75 11.75 9.67
CA HIS A 40 -19.71 11.55 8.59
C HIS A 40 -20.71 12.69 8.36
N ASP A 41 -20.36 13.92 8.74
CA ASP A 41 -21.21 15.10 8.58
C ASP A 41 -21.36 15.50 7.11
N VAL A 42 -22.57 15.39 6.59
CA VAL A 42 -22.93 15.73 5.21
C VAL A 42 -23.32 17.20 5.08
N ARG A 43 -24.08 17.68 6.06
CA ARG A 43 -24.66 19.02 6.04
C ARG A 43 -25.12 19.43 7.42
N ILE A 44 -25.05 20.73 7.69
CA ILE A 44 -25.64 21.32 8.90
C ILE A 44 -26.84 22.17 8.51
N THR A 45 -27.97 21.95 9.16
CA THR A 45 -29.19 22.77 9.06
C THR A 45 -29.60 23.29 10.43
N ALA A 46 -30.54 24.23 10.49
CA ALA A 46 -31.00 24.83 11.75
C ALA A 46 -32.47 24.48 11.98
N GLN A 47 -32.77 23.91 13.16
CA GLN A 47 -34.12 23.53 13.55
C GLN A 47 -34.36 23.81 15.03
N ALA A 48 -35.59 24.24 15.35
CA ALA A 48 -35.97 24.59 16.72
C ALA A 48 -36.01 23.38 17.67
N THR A 49 -36.20 22.18 17.14
CA THR A 49 -36.28 20.91 17.88
C THR A 49 -35.57 19.81 17.10
N ALA A 50 -35.16 18.74 17.80
CA ALA A 50 -34.57 17.56 17.16
C ALA A 50 -35.52 16.92 16.13
N ASP A 51 -36.83 16.92 16.40
CA ASP A 51 -37.83 16.36 15.47
C ASP A 51 -37.85 17.12 14.13
N GLY A 52 -37.54 18.42 14.13
CA GLY A 52 -37.44 19.22 12.91
C GLY A 52 -36.31 18.76 11.98
N CYS A 53 -35.27 18.12 12.50
CA CYS A 53 -34.14 17.63 11.71
C CYS A 53 -34.49 16.42 10.83
N CYS A 54 -35.57 15.72 11.17
CA CYS A 54 -35.98 14.53 10.45
C CYS A 54 -36.37 14.85 8.99
N ALA A 55 -37.04 15.98 8.78
CA ALA A 55 -37.39 16.46 7.44
C ALA A 55 -36.15 16.89 6.64
N ASP A 56 -35.19 17.56 7.29
CA ASP A 56 -33.95 17.99 6.66
C ASP A 56 -33.08 16.81 6.22
N CYS A 57 -33.03 15.77 7.05
CA CYS A 57 -32.35 14.52 6.72
C CYS A 57 -33.07 13.79 5.57
N ALA A 58 -34.39 13.64 5.65
CA ALA A 58 -35.18 13.00 4.59
C ALA A 58 -35.08 13.73 3.23
N ALA A 59 -34.90 15.06 3.24
CA ALA A 59 -34.73 15.87 2.05
C ALA A 59 -33.27 15.89 1.51
N THR A 60 -32.33 15.24 2.19
CA THR A 60 -30.91 15.19 1.81
C THR A 60 -30.56 13.78 1.33
N PRO A 61 -30.32 13.57 0.01
CA PRO A 61 -30.16 12.23 -0.60
C PRO A 61 -29.06 11.35 0.00
N THR A 62 -28.10 11.95 0.70
CA THR A 62 -26.98 11.27 1.36
C THR A 62 -27.09 11.25 2.88
N CYS A 63 -28.20 11.67 3.49
CA CYS A 63 -28.38 11.65 4.94
C CYS A 63 -29.03 10.34 5.40
N THR A 64 -28.34 9.63 6.29
CA THR A 64 -28.76 8.35 6.86
C THR A 64 -29.20 8.51 8.33
N LEU A 65 -28.67 9.51 9.04
CA LEU A 65 -29.11 9.89 10.39
C LEU A 65 -28.85 11.37 10.66
N TYR A 66 -29.41 11.92 11.73
CA TYR A 66 -29.07 13.27 12.18
C TYR A 66 -28.74 13.30 13.66
N VAL A 67 -27.93 14.28 14.07
CA VAL A 67 -27.69 14.63 15.47
C VAL A 67 -28.10 16.09 15.67
N TRP A 68 -29.07 16.33 16.56
CA TRP A 68 -29.46 17.68 16.93
C TRP A 68 -28.74 18.14 18.19
N VAL A 69 -28.19 19.35 18.17
CA VAL A 69 -27.50 19.96 19.31
C VAL A 69 -28.04 21.36 19.57
N GLN A 70 -28.35 21.66 20.84
CA GLN A 70 -28.76 22.99 21.26
C GLN A 70 -27.53 23.85 21.60
N ASP A 71 -27.44 25.05 21.02
CA ASP A 71 -26.30 25.99 21.10
C ASP A 71 -25.97 26.51 22.53
N GLY A 72 -26.64 26.02 23.57
CA GLY A 72 -26.33 26.28 24.98
C GLY A 72 -25.43 25.24 25.65
N SER A 73 -25.14 24.11 25.00
CA SER A 73 -24.37 22.99 25.57
C SER A 73 -22.87 23.02 25.23
N SER A 74 -22.41 23.99 24.44
CA SER A 74 -21.03 24.08 23.91
C SER A 74 -20.06 24.95 24.73
N GLY A 75 -20.43 25.40 25.93
CA GLY A 75 -19.51 26.10 26.86
C GLY A 75 -18.98 27.46 26.36
N ARG A 76 -19.63 28.10 25.38
CA ARG A 76 -19.19 29.38 24.80
C ARG A 76 -19.65 30.57 25.67
N CYS A 77 -18.71 31.36 26.18
CA CYS A 77 -19.01 32.63 26.88
C CYS A 77 -19.11 33.78 25.88
N ILE A 78 -20.27 34.47 25.83
CA ILE A 78 -20.49 35.61 24.93
C ILE A 78 -20.65 36.88 25.77
N LEU A 79 -19.70 37.80 25.64
CA LEU A 79 -19.77 39.13 26.26
C LEU A 79 -20.67 40.05 25.42
N LYS A 80 -21.64 40.71 26.06
CA LYS A 80 -22.56 41.68 25.43
C LYS A 80 -22.38 43.06 26.04
N SER A 81 -22.40 44.11 25.21
CA SER A 81 -22.18 45.49 25.63
C SER A 81 -23.44 46.28 25.99
N THR A 82 -24.64 45.73 25.77
CA THR A 82 -25.92 46.33 26.22
C THR A 82 -26.97 45.26 26.57
N PRO A 83 -27.94 45.56 27.45
CA PRO A 83 -29.06 44.67 27.73
C PRO A 83 -30.05 44.69 26.56
N SER A 84 -30.00 43.67 25.69
CA SER A 84 -31.05 43.40 24.70
C SER A 84 -31.92 42.23 25.16
N SER A 85 -33.14 42.15 24.61
CA SER A 85 -34.12 41.08 24.84
C SER A 85 -33.53 39.68 24.73
N LYS A 86 -34.09 38.74 25.53
CA LYS A 86 -33.75 37.30 25.51
C LYS A 86 -33.75 36.79 24.07
N SER A 87 -32.57 36.46 23.55
CA SER A 87 -32.38 35.84 22.23
C SER A 87 -32.49 34.32 22.42
N TYR A 88 -33.49 33.67 21.81
CA TYR A 88 -33.60 32.21 21.76
C TYR A 88 -32.79 31.73 20.54
N PHE A 89 -31.71 30.98 20.75
CA PHE A 89 -30.91 30.42 19.66
C PHE A 89 -31.55 29.10 19.19
N PRO A 90 -31.80 28.90 17.88
CA PRO A 90 -32.27 27.61 17.37
C PRO A 90 -31.17 26.55 17.53
N GLY A 91 -31.55 25.27 17.66
CA GLY A 91 -30.57 24.18 17.61
C GLY A 91 -30.13 23.88 16.18
N PHE A 92 -29.05 23.12 16.04
CA PHE A 92 -28.51 22.72 14.74
C PHE A 92 -28.67 21.22 14.53
N CYS A 93 -29.05 20.84 13.31
CA CYS A 93 -29.07 19.46 12.85
C CYS A 93 -27.78 19.18 12.11
N ILE A 94 -27.03 18.21 12.59
CA ILE A 94 -25.85 17.67 11.92
C ILE A 94 -26.34 16.43 11.18
N LEU A 95 -26.55 16.56 9.86
CA LEU A 95 -26.98 15.48 8.98
C LEU A 95 -25.79 14.61 8.64
N LYS A 96 -25.89 13.29 8.81
CA LYS A 96 -24.75 12.39 8.63
C LYS A 96 -25.04 11.30 7.60
N SER A 97 -24.03 10.92 6.84
CA SER A 97 -24.15 9.94 5.74
C SER A 97 -24.09 8.50 6.21
N SER A 98 -23.50 8.25 7.37
CA SER A 98 -23.41 6.93 7.97
C SER A 98 -23.32 7.03 9.49
N LYS A 99 -23.60 5.91 10.16
CA LYS A 99 -23.50 5.78 11.62
C LYS A 99 -22.04 5.62 12.02
N GLY A 100 -21.45 6.68 12.57
CA GLY A 100 -20.11 6.64 13.18
C GLY A 100 -20.09 5.92 14.53
N GLU A 101 -18.96 6.01 15.25
CA GLU A 101 -18.89 5.53 16.63
C GLU A 101 -19.79 6.40 17.54
N PRO A 102 -20.65 5.79 18.39
CA PRO A 102 -21.46 6.54 19.34
C PRO A 102 -20.57 7.15 20.43
N SER A 103 -20.78 8.43 20.70
CA SER A 103 -20.14 9.15 21.79
C SER A 103 -21.19 9.79 22.70
N THR A 104 -20.96 9.76 24.01
CA THR A 104 -21.85 10.41 24.96
C THR A 104 -21.61 11.91 24.93
N TYR A 105 -22.56 12.67 24.38
CA TYR A 105 -22.54 14.13 24.36
C TYR A 105 -23.79 14.68 25.05
N PRO A 106 -23.68 15.23 26.28
CA PRO A 106 -24.82 15.74 27.03
C PRO A 106 -25.63 16.78 26.25
N GLY A 107 -26.92 16.52 26.04
CA GLY A 107 -27.83 17.38 25.28
C GLY A 107 -27.87 17.17 23.76
N ALA A 108 -27.03 16.29 23.20
CA ALA A 108 -27.17 15.85 21.82
C ALA A 108 -28.32 14.83 21.70
N ARG A 109 -29.09 14.92 20.60
CA ARG A 109 -30.26 14.07 20.35
C ARG A 109 -30.16 13.49 18.95
N ALA A 110 -29.84 12.20 18.85
CA ALA A 110 -29.65 11.53 17.57
C ALA A 110 -30.89 10.73 17.15
N SER A 111 -31.18 10.65 15.86
CA SER A 111 -32.23 9.77 15.33
C SER A 111 -32.03 9.40 13.87
N PHE A 112 -32.77 8.39 13.42
CA PHE A 112 -32.71 7.80 12.09
C PHE A 112 -34.06 8.02 11.39
N PRO A 113 -34.12 8.60 10.17
CA PRO A 113 -35.37 8.70 9.43
C PRO A 113 -35.86 7.30 9.04
N LEU A 114 -37.08 6.92 9.45
CA LEU A 114 -37.75 5.75 8.87
C LEU A 114 -38.39 6.16 7.54
N ILE A 115 -37.87 5.63 6.43
CA ILE A 115 -38.57 5.70 5.15
C ILE A 115 -39.71 4.65 5.21
N PRO A 116 -40.99 5.01 5.03
CA PRO A 116 -42.04 4.02 4.85
C PRO A 116 -41.78 3.28 3.53
N THR A 117 -41.51 1.99 3.61
CA THR A 117 -41.33 1.13 2.44
C THR A 117 -42.64 1.09 1.64
N PRO A 118 -42.62 1.32 0.31
CA PRO A 118 -43.74 0.93 -0.55
C PRO A 118 -44.03 -0.56 -0.39
N ALA A 119 -45.27 -0.96 -0.66
CA ALA A 119 -45.70 -2.35 -0.68
C ALA A 119 -44.72 -3.24 -1.48
N PRO A 120 -44.51 -4.50 -1.06
CA PRO A 120 -43.48 -5.37 -1.63
C PRO A 120 -43.69 -5.52 -3.13
N THR A 121 -42.69 -5.07 -3.89
CA THR A 121 -42.48 -5.54 -5.26
C THR A 121 -41.81 -6.92 -5.16
N PRO A 122 -42.14 -7.91 -6.00
CA PRO A 122 -41.53 -9.24 -5.91
C PRO A 122 -40.00 -9.13 -5.97
N SER A 123 -39.32 -9.46 -4.86
CA SER A 123 -37.87 -9.43 -4.77
C SER A 123 -37.25 -10.64 -5.50
N LYS A 124 -35.99 -10.51 -5.93
CA LYS A 124 -35.25 -11.52 -6.68
C LYS A 124 -34.73 -12.69 -5.82
N CYS A 125 -35.25 -12.92 -4.62
CA CYS A 125 -34.76 -13.95 -3.69
C CYS A 125 -35.65 -15.21 -3.68
N PRO A 126 -35.22 -16.33 -4.32
CA PRO A 126 -35.90 -17.61 -4.10
C PRO A 126 -35.03 -18.83 -3.71
N THR A 127 -33.72 -18.69 -3.40
CA THR A 127 -32.94 -19.84 -2.88
C THR A 127 -32.61 -19.67 -1.41
N ILE A 128 -33.47 -20.24 -0.56
CA ILE A 128 -33.28 -20.35 0.88
C ILE A 128 -32.73 -21.74 1.25
N GLU A 129 -31.84 -21.78 2.24
CA GLU A 129 -31.27 -22.99 2.82
C GLU A 129 -31.72 -23.07 4.28
N LEU A 130 -32.53 -24.09 4.61
CA LEU A 130 -33.09 -24.28 5.95
C LEU A 130 -32.11 -25.01 6.87
N ASN A 131 -32.06 -24.57 8.12
CA ASN A 131 -31.20 -25.10 9.18
C ASN A 131 -29.70 -25.00 8.84
N VAL A 132 -29.32 -23.99 8.05
CA VAL A 132 -27.95 -23.76 7.63
C VAL A 132 -27.48 -22.42 8.19
N ASP A 133 -26.32 -22.46 8.83
CA ASP A 133 -25.51 -21.28 9.12
C ASP A 133 -24.22 -21.33 8.27
N TYR A 134 -23.69 -20.14 7.97
CA TYR A 134 -22.41 -19.97 7.30
C TYR A 134 -21.47 -19.25 8.25
N ALA A 135 -20.43 -19.94 8.71
CA ALA A 135 -19.56 -19.42 9.75
C ALA A 135 -18.77 -18.18 9.30
N GLY A 136 -18.72 -17.15 10.16
CA GLY A 136 -17.96 -15.92 9.95
C GLY A 136 -18.47 -15.06 8.79
N ASN A 137 -17.59 -14.16 8.32
CA ASN A 137 -17.84 -13.20 7.22
C ASN A 137 -19.02 -12.24 7.47
N ASP A 138 -19.39 -12.02 8.73
CA ASP A 138 -20.43 -11.06 9.12
C ASP A 138 -19.97 -9.63 8.85
N ILE A 139 -20.77 -8.90 8.07
CA ILE A 139 -20.62 -7.46 7.83
C ILE A 139 -21.28 -6.71 8.98
N LEU A 140 -22.55 -7.03 9.24
CA LEU A 140 -23.36 -6.46 10.31
C LEU A 140 -24.59 -7.33 10.58
N ALA A 141 -25.30 -7.05 11.66
CA ALA A 141 -26.54 -7.71 11.99
C ALA A 141 -27.71 -6.72 12.08
N THR A 142 -28.85 -7.04 11.45
CA THR A 142 -30.10 -6.28 11.57
C THR A 142 -31.16 -7.11 12.30
N SER A 143 -32.07 -6.47 13.02
CA SER A 143 -33.18 -7.17 13.68
C SER A 143 -34.37 -7.28 12.71
N ARG A 144 -34.80 -8.51 12.40
CA ARG A 144 -36.00 -8.79 11.57
C ARG A 144 -36.80 -9.94 12.13
N ALA A 145 -38.10 -9.76 12.21
CA ALA A 145 -39.01 -10.82 12.68
C ALA A 145 -39.12 -11.99 11.69
N ASN A 146 -38.87 -11.75 10.40
CA ASN A 146 -38.95 -12.76 9.35
C ASN A 146 -37.65 -12.80 8.52
N HIS A 147 -37.15 -14.01 8.24
CA HIS A 147 -35.98 -14.22 7.39
C HIS A 147 -36.14 -13.65 5.97
N ALA A 148 -37.38 -13.49 5.47
CA ALA A 148 -37.64 -12.89 4.17
C ALA A 148 -37.24 -11.41 4.11
N ASP A 149 -37.30 -10.70 5.24
CA ASP A 149 -36.98 -9.27 5.31
C ASP A 149 -35.46 -9.02 5.23
N CYS A 150 -34.65 -10.04 5.55
CA CYS A 150 -33.19 -9.98 5.45
C CYS A 150 -32.71 -9.80 4.00
N CYS A 151 -33.48 -10.24 3.00
CA CYS A 151 -33.10 -10.08 1.60
C CYS A 151 -32.97 -8.59 1.24
N GLY A 152 -33.95 -7.76 1.63
CA GLY A 152 -33.88 -6.32 1.38
C GLY A 152 -32.78 -5.62 2.18
N ASP A 153 -32.48 -6.11 3.39
CA ASP A 153 -31.36 -5.58 4.18
C ASP A 153 -30.02 -5.90 3.53
N CYS A 154 -29.87 -7.11 3.00
CA CYS A 154 -28.69 -7.52 2.27
C CYS A 154 -28.55 -6.74 0.95
N GLU A 155 -29.64 -6.53 0.19
CA GLU A 155 -29.62 -5.71 -1.04
C GLU A 155 -29.20 -4.25 -0.79
N ARG A 156 -29.53 -3.71 0.39
CA ARG A 156 -29.17 -2.33 0.80
C ARG A 156 -27.83 -2.23 1.53
N THR A 157 -27.20 -3.36 1.87
CA THR A 157 -25.94 -3.39 2.60
C THR A 157 -24.81 -3.62 1.60
N PRO A 158 -23.97 -2.60 1.30
CA PRO A 158 -22.85 -2.78 0.41
C PRO A 158 -21.98 -3.96 0.86
N GLY A 159 -21.76 -4.90 -0.06
CA GLY A 159 -20.87 -6.05 0.13
C GLY A 159 -21.59 -7.29 0.64
N CYS A 160 -22.88 -7.21 0.96
CA CYS A 160 -23.66 -8.36 1.37
C CYS A 160 -23.96 -9.28 0.18
N SER A 161 -23.50 -10.53 0.29
CA SER A 161 -23.69 -11.57 -0.74
C SER A 161 -24.71 -12.62 -0.31
N LEU A 162 -24.91 -12.75 0.99
CA LEU A 162 -25.87 -13.66 1.62
C LEU A 162 -26.26 -13.12 2.99
N TYR A 163 -27.34 -13.67 3.54
CA TYR A 163 -27.67 -13.50 4.95
C TYR A 163 -27.90 -14.86 5.61
N VAL A 164 -27.72 -14.92 6.93
CA VAL A 164 -28.24 -15.99 7.80
C VAL A 164 -29.20 -15.35 8.77
N TRP A 165 -30.45 -15.79 8.79
CA TRP A 165 -31.43 -15.37 9.78
C TRP A 165 -31.49 -16.39 10.92
N ALA A 166 -31.32 -15.95 12.16
CA ALA A 166 -31.49 -16.77 13.35
C ALA A 166 -31.95 -15.92 14.54
N ASN A 167 -32.91 -16.43 15.33
CA ASN A 167 -33.40 -15.80 16.55
C ASN A 167 -33.84 -14.33 16.39
N GLY A 168 -34.48 -13.99 15.26
CA GLY A 168 -34.95 -12.62 15.00
C GLY A 168 -33.86 -11.66 14.51
N MET A 169 -32.66 -12.15 14.20
CA MET A 169 -31.55 -11.36 13.65
C MET A 169 -31.18 -11.86 12.26
N CYS A 170 -30.96 -10.93 11.33
CA CYS A 170 -30.29 -11.15 10.05
C CYS A 170 -28.80 -10.85 10.20
N TYR A 171 -27.99 -11.89 10.14
CA TYR A 171 -26.55 -11.78 10.01
C TYR A 171 -26.21 -11.61 8.53
N LEU A 172 -25.89 -10.39 8.12
CA LEU A 172 -25.57 -10.03 6.74
C LEU A 172 -24.10 -10.33 6.49
N LYS A 173 -23.79 -11.12 5.46
CA LYS A 173 -22.45 -11.68 5.27
C LYS A 173 -21.87 -11.35 3.91
N SER A 174 -20.55 -11.14 3.89
CA SER A 174 -19.80 -10.77 2.67
C SER A 174 -19.56 -11.95 1.74
N LYS A 175 -19.34 -13.16 2.26
CA LYS A 175 -19.15 -14.39 1.47
C LYS A 175 -19.60 -15.64 2.23
N LYS A 176 -19.79 -16.76 1.52
CA LYS A 176 -20.09 -18.05 2.14
C LYS A 176 -18.88 -18.53 2.95
N GLY A 177 -19.10 -18.79 4.24
CA GLY A 177 -18.17 -19.54 5.08
C GLY A 177 -18.38 -21.05 4.98
N GLU A 178 -17.81 -21.80 5.92
CA GLU A 178 -18.16 -23.22 6.09
C GLU A 178 -19.63 -23.36 6.50
N ALA A 179 -20.34 -24.27 5.85
CA ALA A 179 -21.73 -24.56 6.18
C ALA A 179 -21.80 -25.39 7.47
N SER A 180 -22.64 -24.99 8.40
CA SER A 180 -22.95 -25.74 9.61
C SER A 180 -24.45 -25.95 9.75
N SER A 181 -24.85 -27.10 10.32
CA SER A 181 -26.26 -27.43 10.53
C SER A 181 -26.74 -26.80 11.84
N VAL A 182 -27.48 -25.70 11.76
CA VAL A 182 -28.02 -24.97 12.91
C VAL A 182 -29.56 -24.98 12.82
N PRO A 183 -30.25 -25.80 13.63
CA PRO A 183 -31.71 -25.85 13.63
C PRO A 183 -32.34 -24.47 13.86
N GLY A 184 -33.25 -24.06 12.98
CA GLY A 184 -33.94 -22.76 13.04
C GLY A 184 -33.23 -21.61 12.32
N ALA A 185 -31.98 -21.79 11.87
CA ALA A 185 -31.33 -20.82 11.01
C ALA A 185 -31.87 -20.91 9.56
N VAL A 186 -31.98 -19.77 8.88
CA VAL A 186 -32.37 -19.72 7.46
C VAL A 186 -31.38 -18.86 6.71
N ALA A 187 -30.60 -19.46 5.82
CA ALA A 187 -29.65 -18.75 4.98
C ALA A 187 -30.27 -18.46 3.60
N ALA A 188 -29.91 -17.34 2.97
CA ALA A 188 -30.19 -17.13 1.55
C ALA A 188 -29.07 -16.35 0.89
N VAL A 189 -28.77 -16.73 -0.36
CA VAL A 189 -27.71 -16.13 -1.18
C VAL A 189 -28.34 -15.25 -2.22
N LEU A 190 -27.85 -14.01 -2.36
CA LEU A 190 -28.38 -13.08 -3.34
C LEU A 190 -27.80 -13.42 -4.73
N PRO A 191 -28.64 -13.72 -5.73
CA PRO A 191 -28.15 -13.94 -7.09
C PRO A 191 -27.81 -12.59 -7.72
N VAL A 192 -26.51 -12.28 -7.85
CA VAL A 192 -26.07 -11.17 -8.71
C VAL A 192 -26.31 -11.56 -10.17
N THR A 193 -27.53 -11.33 -10.66
CA THR A 193 -27.96 -11.56 -12.04
C THR A 193 -27.54 -10.40 -12.96
N ALA A 194 -26.30 -9.93 -12.80
CA ALA A 194 -25.69 -9.08 -13.81
C ALA A 194 -25.15 -9.98 -14.94
N ALA A 195 -25.35 -9.58 -16.20
CA ALA A 195 -24.72 -10.25 -17.32
C ALA A 195 -23.20 -10.17 -17.12
N THR A 196 -22.55 -11.33 -17.00
CA THR A 196 -21.10 -11.41 -16.82
C THR A 196 -20.40 -11.55 -18.17
N THR A 197 -19.17 -11.09 -18.21
CA THR A 197 -18.34 -11.18 -19.41
C THR A 197 -17.67 -12.56 -19.49
N PRO A 198 -17.50 -13.14 -20.69
CA PRO A 198 -16.78 -14.39 -20.84
C PRO A 198 -15.32 -14.24 -20.38
N LEU A 199 -14.84 -15.20 -19.61
CA LEU A 199 -13.44 -15.27 -19.19
C LEU A 199 -12.51 -15.49 -20.40
N SER A 200 -11.42 -14.74 -20.46
CA SER A 200 -10.36 -15.01 -21.44
C SER A 200 -9.54 -16.25 -21.05
N THR A 201 -8.69 -16.70 -21.97
CA THR A 201 -7.61 -17.63 -21.62
C THR A 201 -6.56 -16.96 -20.73
N ILE A 202 -5.75 -17.78 -20.06
CA ILE A 202 -4.58 -17.30 -19.30
C ILE A 202 -3.64 -16.53 -20.23
N THR A 203 -3.23 -15.35 -19.80
CA THR A 203 -2.20 -14.52 -20.44
C THR A 203 -1.05 -14.31 -19.47
N SER A 204 0.19 -14.36 -19.96
CA SER A 204 1.39 -14.02 -19.19
C SER A 204 1.81 -12.59 -19.47
N GLY A 205 2.15 -11.85 -18.42
CA GLY A 205 2.67 -10.49 -18.50
C GLY A 205 4.00 -10.35 -17.74
N SER A 206 4.65 -9.22 -17.93
CA SER A 206 5.83 -8.82 -17.15
C SER A 206 5.83 -7.31 -16.93
N GLU A 207 6.15 -6.88 -15.72
CA GLU A 207 6.32 -5.47 -15.35
C GLU A 207 7.77 -5.19 -14.95
N GLY A 208 8.23 -3.97 -15.18
CA GLY A 208 9.58 -3.52 -14.86
C GLY A 208 10.55 -3.61 -16.03
N LYS A 209 11.32 -2.52 -16.21
CA LYS A 209 12.37 -2.38 -17.24
C LYS A 209 13.70 -2.10 -16.56
N PHE A 210 14.76 -2.77 -17.00
CA PHE A 210 16.12 -2.55 -16.50
C PHE A 210 16.43 -1.04 -16.40
N PRO A 211 16.94 -0.56 -15.25
CA PRO A 211 17.48 -1.33 -14.13
C PRO A 211 16.44 -1.92 -13.14
N LEU A 212 15.16 -1.60 -13.26
CA LEU A 212 14.14 -2.10 -12.33
C LEU A 212 14.01 -3.63 -12.40
N PRO A 213 13.73 -4.30 -11.27
CA PRO A 213 13.44 -5.73 -11.26
C PRO A 213 12.26 -6.04 -12.17
N THR A 214 12.38 -7.12 -12.94
CA THR A 214 11.26 -7.63 -13.73
C THR A 214 10.42 -8.58 -12.88
N ILE A 215 9.12 -8.30 -12.79
CA ILE A 215 8.12 -9.18 -12.18
C ILE A 215 7.27 -9.76 -13.29
N ALA A 216 7.42 -11.06 -13.56
CA ALA A 216 6.49 -11.82 -14.38
C ALA A 216 5.26 -12.24 -13.57
N PHE A 217 4.09 -12.21 -14.21
CA PHE A 217 2.80 -12.56 -13.63
C PHE A 217 1.90 -13.20 -14.70
N ASN A 218 0.78 -13.78 -14.26
CA ASN A 218 -0.22 -14.35 -15.15
C ASN A 218 -1.60 -13.82 -14.77
N TYR A 219 -2.52 -13.79 -15.72
CA TYR A 219 -3.85 -13.27 -15.49
C TYR A 219 -4.90 -13.75 -16.48
N ILE A 220 -6.17 -13.58 -16.11
CA ILE A 220 -7.36 -13.77 -16.95
C ILE A 220 -8.16 -12.46 -16.95
N LYS A 221 -8.53 -11.97 -18.14
CA LYS A 221 -9.41 -10.81 -18.33
C LYS A 221 -10.88 -11.21 -18.22
N GLY A 222 -11.71 -10.27 -17.79
CA GLY A 222 -13.13 -10.49 -17.52
C GLY A 222 -13.37 -11.33 -16.28
N GLY A 223 -12.35 -11.51 -15.43
CA GLY A 223 -12.40 -12.38 -14.25
C GLY A 223 -11.93 -11.68 -12.99
N GLN A 224 -12.35 -12.18 -11.84
CA GLN A 224 -12.04 -11.64 -10.52
C GLN A 224 -11.87 -12.75 -9.47
N TRP A 225 -10.92 -12.58 -8.54
CA TRP A 225 -10.71 -13.44 -7.37
C TRP A 225 -11.54 -12.99 -6.17
N ILE A 226 -12.75 -12.50 -6.42
CA ILE A 226 -13.66 -11.99 -5.40
C ILE A 226 -15.10 -12.11 -5.91
N ASP A 227 -16.08 -12.25 -5.01
CA ASP A 227 -17.49 -12.32 -5.41
C ASP A 227 -17.98 -10.97 -5.97
N GLN A 228 -18.93 -11.01 -6.91
CA GLN A 228 -19.40 -9.83 -7.65
C GLN A 228 -20.06 -8.78 -6.75
N SER A 229 -20.80 -9.21 -5.73
CA SER A 229 -21.41 -8.35 -4.71
C SER A 229 -20.37 -7.60 -3.87
N ILE A 230 -19.28 -8.29 -3.48
CA ILE A 230 -18.17 -7.65 -2.77
C ILE A 230 -17.43 -6.68 -3.70
N LEU A 231 -17.20 -7.06 -4.97
CA LEU A 231 -16.55 -6.17 -5.93
C LEU A 231 -17.35 -4.86 -6.13
N ALA A 232 -18.68 -4.95 -6.24
CA ALA A 232 -19.53 -3.77 -6.40
C ALA A 232 -19.44 -2.82 -5.19
N MET A 233 -19.35 -3.37 -3.97
CA MET A 233 -19.09 -2.57 -2.77
C MET A 233 -17.73 -1.93 -2.79
N VAL A 234 -16.69 -2.70 -3.13
CA VAL A 234 -15.31 -2.19 -3.21
C VAL A 234 -15.23 -1.04 -4.20
N GLN A 235 -15.88 -1.15 -5.36
CA GLN A 235 -15.94 -0.08 -6.36
C GLN A 235 -16.57 1.19 -5.77
N SER A 236 -17.74 1.07 -5.15
CA SER A 236 -18.44 2.23 -4.56
C SER A 236 -17.64 2.93 -3.46
N GLN A 237 -16.94 2.16 -2.61
CA GLN A 237 -16.11 2.72 -1.54
C GLN A 237 -14.85 3.39 -2.08
N VAL A 238 -14.21 2.78 -3.08
CA VAL A 238 -13.06 3.38 -3.77
C VAL A 238 -13.44 4.70 -4.45
N GLU A 239 -14.57 4.74 -5.14
CA GLU A 239 -15.09 5.96 -5.78
C GLU A 239 -15.32 7.05 -4.73
N SER A 240 -15.95 6.71 -3.61
CA SER A 240 -16.18 7.64 -2.49
C SER A 240 -14.87 8.18 -1.91
N PHE A 241 -13.89 7.31 -1.68
CA PHE A 241 -12.56 7.71 -1.20
C PHE A 241 -11.81 8.60 -2.21
N GLN A 242 -11.91 8.30 -3.50
CA GLN A 242 -11.30 9.12 -4.54
C GLN A 242 -11.94 10.51 -4.57
N GLU A 243 -13.27 10.60 -4.46
CA GLU A 243 -13.98 11.87 -4.37
C GLU A 243 -13.55 12.68 -3.13
N GLU A 244 -13.46 12.05 -1.95
CA GLU A 244 -12.99 12.71 -0.71
C GLU A 244 -11.54 13.19 -0.83
N THR A 245 -10.64 12.34 -1.33
CA THR A 245 -9.21 12.65 -1.49
C THR A 245 -8.99 13.78 -2.50
N LEU A 246 -9.80 13.83 -3.56
CA LEU A 246 -9.78 14.91 -4.54
C LEU A 246 -10.39 16.21 -3.98
N ALA A 247 -11.39 16.12 -3.10
CA ALA A 247 -12.07 17.27 -2.50
C ALA A 247 -11.28 17.93 -1.35
N SER A 248 -10.36 17.19 -0.70
CA SER A 248 -9.54 17.70 0.40
C SER A 248 -8.03 17.53 0.12
N PRO A 249 -7.42 18.32 -0.79
CA PRO A 249 -5.97 18.33 -1.03
C PRO A 249 -5.18 18.98 0.12
N SER A 250 -5.61 18.82 1.37
CA SER A 250 -5.30 19.72 2.48
C SER A 250 -4.57 19.03 3.63
N SER A 251 -3.67 19.80 4.25
CA SER A 251 -2.95 19.65 5.52
C SER A 251 -3.67 19.04 6.74
N THR A 252 -4.95 18.66 6.62
CA THR A 252 -5.81 18.16 7.71
C THR A 252 -5.93 16.64 7.75
N THR A 253 -5.51 15.94 6.69
CA THR A 253 -5.55 14.46 6.56
C THR A 253 -4.17 13.82 6.52
N GLU A 254 -3.10 14.60 6.37
CA GLU A 254 -1.71 14.12 6.48
C GLU A 254 -1.51 13.47 7.85
N GLY A 255 -0.96 12.26 7.88
CA GLY A 255 -0.81 11.51 9.12
C GLY A 255 -2.08 10.79 9.62
N ARG A 256 -3.24 10.88 8.97
CA ARG A 256 -4.39 10.01 9.26
C ARG A 256 -4.38 8.75 8.38
N ALA A 257 -4.49 7.58 9.01
CA ALA A 257 -4.72 6.34 8.28
C ALA A 257 -6.10 6.44 7.58
N VAL A 258 -6.11 6.61 6.26
CA VAL A 258 -7.38 6.57 5.53
C VAL A 258 -7.72 5.12 5.24
N GLN A 259 -8.74 4.61 5.93
CA GLN A 259 -9.27 3.28 5.71
C GLN A 259 -10.25 3.35 4.54
N LEU A 260 -9.93 2.63 3.46
CA LEU A 260 -10.78 2.57 2.27
C LEU A 260 -12.12 1.89 2.55
N PHE A 261 -12.16 0.94 3.50
CA PHE A 261 -13.36 0.21 3.88
C PHE A 261 -13.66 0.30 5.39
N GLY A 262 -13.24 1.37 6.07
CA GLY A 262 -13.54 1.56 7.50
C GLY A 262 -12.99 0.45 8.40
N GLY A 263 -11.93 -0.24 8.01
CA GLY A 263 -11.31 -1.34 8.75
C GLY A 263 -11.86 -2.73 8.42
N LEU A 264 -12.78 -2.84 7.46
CA LEU A 264 -13.33 -4.13 7.00
C LEU A 264 -12.36 -4.95 6.15
N GLU A 265 -11.25 -4.37 5.69
CA GLU A 265 -10.20 -4.98 4.86
C GLU A 265 -9.81 -6.38 5.38
N ALA A 266 -9.56 -6.50 6.68
CA ALA A 266 -9.20 -7.75 7.33
C ALA A 266 -10.37 -8.75 7.38
N ALA A 267 -11.60 -8.26 7.57
CA ALA A 267 -12.80 -9.09 7.62
C ALA A 267 -13.17 -9.68 6.25
N ILE A 268 -12.86 -8.96 5.16
CA ILE A 268 -13.12 -9.42 3.79
C ILE A 268 -11.91 -10.10 3.13
N GLY A 269 -10.75 -10.12 3.80
CA GLY A 269 -9.51 -10.74 3.29
C GLY A 269 -8.93 -10.01 2.08
N LEU A 270 -9.01 -8.67 2.07
CA LEU A 270 -8.69 -7.84 0.90
C LEU A 270 -7.92 -6.59 1.32
N ALA A 271 -6.80 -6.32 0.65
CA ALA A 271 -6.07 -5.07 0.80
C ALA A 271 -6.16 -4.24 -0.50
N PRO A 272 -6.83 -3.07 -0.49
CA PRO A 272 -6.96 -2.21 -1.66
C PRO A 272 -5.78 -1.24 -1.81
N TYR A 273 -5.32 -1.04 -3.04
CA TYR A 273 -4.25 -0.12 -3.39
C TYR A 273 -4.70 0.75 -4.58
N ILE A 274 -4.78 2.06 -4.37
CA ILE A 274 -5.20 3.02 -5.40
C ILE A 274 -4.02 3.58 -6.19
N ASN A 275 -4.32 4.27 -7.30
CA ASN A 275 -3.33 4.79 -8.26
C ASN A 275 -2.37 3.70 -8.77
N VAL A 276 -2.89 2.48 -8.96
CA VAL A 276 -2.18 1.39 -9.62
C VAL A 276 -2.55 1.40 -11.09
N THR A 277 -1.54 1.50 -11.96
CA THR A 277 -1.73 1.98 -13.34
C THR A 277 -1.86 0.87 -14.40
N SER A 278 -1.55 -0.37 -14.02
CA SER A 278 -1.67 -1.53 -14.90
C SER A 278 -1.82 -2.82 -14.09
N ALA A 279 -2.20 -3.92 -14.75
CA ALA A 279 -2.17 -5.25 -14.12
C ALA A 279 -0.74 -5.66 -13.72
N GLY A 280 0.27 -5.16 -14.43
CA GLY A 280 1.68 -5.39 -14.08
C GLY A 280 2.11 -4.63 -12.84
N ASP A 281 1.71 -3.35 -12.72
CA ASP A 281 1.91 -2.54 -11.53
C ASP A 281 1.18 -3.16 -10.32
N CYS A 282 -0.02 -3.72 -10.54
CA CYS A 282 -0.74 -4.49 -9.53
C CYS A 282 0.00 -5.77 -9.12
N ALA A 283 0.67 -6.47 -10.06
CA ALA A 283 1.52 -7.60 -9.73
C ALA A 283 2.76 -7.20 -8.91
N VAL A 284 3.34 -6.02 -9.17
CA VAL A 284 4.46 -5.45 -8.38
C VAL A 284 4.00 -5.15 -6.96
N VAL A 285 2.88 -4.44 -6.80
CA VAL A 285 2.27 -4.16 -5.48
C VAL A 285 1.96 -5.47 -4.77
N THR A 286 1.21 -6.38 -5.41
CA THR A 286 0.87 -7.70 -4.83
C THR A 286 2.09 -8.43 -4.29
N SER A 287 3.16 -8.50 -5.10
CA SER A 287 4.42 -9.14 -4.70
C SER A 287 5.06 -8.43 -3.52
N ALA A 288 5.17 -7.10 -3.56
CA ALA A 288 5.84 -6.33 -2.51
C ALA A 288 5.17 -6.47 -1.14
N TYR A 289 3.84 -6.55 -1.11
CA TYR A 289 3.05 -6.76 0.10
C TYR A 289 2.85 -8.26 0.45
N LYS A 290 3.67 -9.15 -0.12
CA LYS A 290 3.67 -10.61 0.16
C LYS A 290 2.36 -11.32 -0.21
N GLY A 291 1.54 -10.70 -1.05
CA GLY A 291 0.37 -11.34 -1.66
C GLY A 291 0.75 -12.18 -2.87
N TYR A 292 -0.21 -12.99 -3.32
CA TYR A 292 -0.02 -13.90 -4.46
C TYR A 292 -1.08 -13.75 -5.53
N PHE A 293 -2.28 -13.30 -5.15
CA PHE A 293 -3.44 -13.17 -5.99
C PHE A 293 -3.94 -11.74 -5.95
N PHE A 294 -4.43 -11.24 -7.08
CA PHE A 294 -4.97 -9.90 -7.16
C PHE A 294 -6.16 -9.78 -8.12
N THR A 295 -7.06 -8.84 -7.83
CA THR A 295 -8.05 -8.34 -8.80
C THR A 295 -7.68 -6.90 -9.15
N TYR A 296 -7.42 -6.62 -10.44
CA TYR A 296 -7.13 -5.27 -10.91
C TYR A 296 -8.33 -4.67 -11.65
N LEU A 297 -8.72 -3.47 -11.23
CA LEU A 297 -9.83 -2.68 -11.77
C LEU A 297 -9.25 -1.50 -12.57
N PRO A 298 -9.12 -1.62 -13.90
CA PRO A 298 -8.45 -0.60 -14.71
C PRO A 298 -9.20 0.73 -14.78
N SER A 299 -10.53 0.73 -14.69
CA SER A 299 -11.33 1.95 -14.72
C SER A 299 -11.12 2.84 -13.50
N LEU A 300 -10.82 2.24 -12.34
CA LEU A 300 -10.61 2.93 -11.07
C LEU A 300 -9.14 3.05 -10.67
N LEU A 301 -8.21 2.45 -11.44
CA LEU A 301 -6.79 2.34 -11.11
C LEU A 301 -6.55 1.70 -9.73
N VAL A 302 -7.28 0.61 -9.45
CA VAL A 302 -7.24 -0.08 -8.16
C VAL A 302 -6.74 -1.51 -8.30
N CYS A 303 -5.79 -1.86 -7.44
CA CYS A 303 -5.33 -3.22 -7.22
C CYS A 303 -5.88 -3.74 -5.91
N LEU A 304 -6.56 -4.86 -5.95
CA LEU A 304 -7.06 -5.56 -4.76
C LEU A 304 -6.19 -6.78 -4.54
N VAL A 305 -5.38 -6.76 -3.49
CA VAL A 305 -4.55 -7.90 -3.10
C VAL A 305 -5.37 -8.80 -2.19
N HIS A 306 -5.47 -10.09 -2.54
CA HIS A 306 -6.24 -11.06 -1.78
C HIS A 306 -5.37 -11.75 -0.75
N ASP A 307 -5.84 -11.78 0.49
CA ASP A 307 -5.26 -12.57 1.56
C ASP A 307 -6.04 -13.88 1.70
N ASN A 308 -5.45 -14.96 1.21
CA ASN A 308 -6.06 -16.28 1.24
C ASN A 308 -5.36 -17.17 2.26
N THR A 309 -6.05 -18.24 2.66
CA THR A 309 -5.54 -19.22 3.63
C THR A 309 -4.19 -19.79 3.20
N LEU A 310 -3.21 -19.80 4.12
CA LEU A 310 -1.90 -20.41 3.86
C LEU A 310 -2.04 -21.91 3.57
N ASP A 311 -1.43 -22.35 2.48
CA ASP A 311 -1.44 -23.73 2.02
C ASP A 311 -0.21 -24.01 1.16
N LYS A 312 0.02 -25.25 0.70
CA LYS A 312 1.11 -25.59 -0.23
C LYS A 312 0.70 -26.58 -1.32
N SER A 313 -0.59 -26.81 -1.51
CA SER A 313 -1.14 -27.79 -2.45
C SER A 313 -1.57 -27.16 -3.78
N LEU A 314 -1.96 -25.88 -3.77
CA LEU A 314 -2.40 -25.17 -4.97
C LEU A 314 -1.24 -24.93 -5.93
N GLN A 315 -1.43 -25.32 -7.19
CA GLN A 315 -0.54 -24.97 -8.29
C GLN A 315 -1.27 -24.12 -9.31
N MET A 316 -0.72 -22.96 -9.67
CA MET A 316 -1.28 -22.09 -10.72
C MET A 316 -0.52 -22.28 -12.03
N LEU A 317 -1.26 -22.21 -13.14
CA LEU A 317 -0.71 -22.37 -14.47
C LEU A 317 -0.18 -21.04 -15.03
N SER A 318 0.77 -21.13 -15.96
CA SER A 318 1.15 -20.02 -16.83
C SER A 318 0.41 -20.09 -18.17
N ALA A 319 0.48 -19.02 -18.97
CA ALA A 319 -0.12 -19.04 -20.30
C ALA A 319 0.44 -20.20 -21.16
N PRO A 320 -0.42 -20.89 -21.92
CA PRO A 320 0.01 -22.03 -22.72
C PRO A 320 0.97 -21.59 -23.84
N VAL A 321 2.09 -22.29 -23.97
CA VAL A 321 3.02 -22.12 -25.10
C VAL A 321 2.87 -23.32 -26.03
N ALA A 322 2.64 -23.06 -27.32
CA ALA A 322 2.43 -24.11 -28.31
C ALA A 322 3.59 -25.12 -28.33
N GLY A 323 3.27 -26.41 -28.22
CA GLY A 323 4.26 -27.49 -28.22
C GLY A 323 5.06 -27.66 -26.91
N GLN A 324 4.73 -26.90 -25.86
CA GLN A 324 5.38 -27.03 -24.54
C GLN A 324 4.40 -27.59 -23.49
N PRO A 325 4.89 -28.37 -22.50
CA PRO A 325 4.06 -28.83 -21.39
C PRO A 325 3.58 -27.65 -20.53
N PRO A 326 2.46 -27.80 -19.80
CA PRO A 326 1.98 -26.76 -18.90
C PRO A 326 3.01 -26.48 -17.80
N VAL A 327 3.26 -25.19 -17.54
CA VAL A 327 4.06 -24.75 -16.40
C VAL A 327 3.11 -24.49 -15.24
N ALA A 328 3.18 -25.34 -14.22
CA ALA A 328 2.40 -25.22 -12.99
C ALA A 328 3.35 -24.92 -11.81
N VAL A 329 3.12 -23.81 -11.12
CA VAL A 329 3.95 -23.34 -10.00
C VAL A 329 3.14 -23.48 -8.72
N THR A 330 3.73 -24.03 -7.66
CA THR A 330 3.09 -24.13 -6.34
C THR A 330 3.07 -22.77 -5.64
N TYR A 331 1.91 -22.40 -5.12
CA TYR A 331 1.68 -21.16 -4.37
C TYR A 331 1.47 -21.45 -2.89
N PRO A 332 2.00 -20.61 -1.98
CA PRO A 332 1.90 -20.83 -0.53
C PRO A 332 0.56 -20.35 0.05
N GLN A 333 -0.51 -20.41 -0.73
CA GLN A 333 -1.88 -20.03 -0.39
C GLN A 333 -2.86 -20.90 -1.19
N LEU A 334 -4.03 -21.18 -0.63
CA LEU A 334 -5.14 -21.87 -1.29
C LEU A 334 -6.24 -20.87 -1.60
N LEU A 335 -6.75 -20.91 -2.83
CA LEU A 335 -7.95 -20.15 -3.21
C LEU A 335 -9.19 -20.74 -2.53
N ASP A 336 -10.09 -19.87 -2.09
CA ASP A 336 -11.36 -20.26 -1.47
C ASP A 336 -12.17 -21.23 -2.35
N ASP A 337 -12.98 -22.07 -1.71
CA ASP A 337 -13.83 -23.08 -2.35
C ASP A 337 -14.77 -22.50 -3.42
N ALA A 338 -15.14 -21.23 -3.28
CA ALA A 338 -15.93 -20.49 -4.27
C ALA A 338 -15.28 -20.49 -5.66
N PHE A 339 -13.95 -20.60 -5.77
CA PHE A 339 -13.21 -20.59 -7.04
C PHE A 339 -13.00 -21.98 -7.65
N LYS A 340 -13.47 -23.05 -6.99
CA LYS A 340 -13.47 -24.40 -7.57
C LYS A 340 -14.43 -24.44 -8.77
N SER A 341 -13.89 -24.78 -9.94
CA SER A 341 -14.65 -24.89 -11.20
C SER A 341 -15.09 -26.31 -11.53
N GLY A 342 -14.51 -27.31 -10.86
CA GLY A 342 -14.87 -28.71 -11.01
C GLY A 342 -13.76 -29.64 -10.55
N THR A 343 -14.01 -30.94 -10.68
CA THR A 343 -13.03 -31.99 -10.36
C THR A 343 -12.95 -33.02 -11.48
N GLN A 344 -11.84 -33.75 -11.52
CA GLN A 344 -11.63 -34.91 -12.38
C GLN A 344 -11.00 -36.03 -11.56
N ALA A 345 -11.68 -37.16 -11.50
CA ALA A 345 -11.20 -38.37 -10.84
C ALA A 345 -10.22 -39.17 -11.73
N ASN A 346 -9.53 -40.13 -11.11
CA ASN A 346 -8.64 -41.08 -11.79
C ASN A 346 -7.48 -40.43 -12.56
N VAL A 347 -7.03 -39.25 -12.12
CA VAL A 347 -5.87 -38.57 -12.72
C VAL A 347 -4.57 -39.17 -12.17
N THR A 348 -3.69 -39.57 -13.08
CA THR A 348 -2.48 -40.35 -12.78
C THR A 348 -1.36 -39.56 -12.11
N SER A 349 -1.27 -38.26 -12.38
CA SER A 349 -0.23 -37.40 -11.83
C SER A 349 -0.67 -35.93 -11.78
N SER A 350 0.04 -35.11 -10.99
CA SER A 350 -0.14 -33.66 -10.99
C SER A 350 0.11 -33.04 -12.38
N ALA A 351 1.07 -33.57 -13.14
CA ALA A 351 1.33 -33.12 -14.51
C ALA A 351 0.15 -33.39 -15.46
N ASP A 352 -0.53 -34.53 -15.30
CA ASP A 352 -1.72 -34.84 -16.10
C ASP A 352 -2.94 -34.01 -15.65
N CYS A 353 -3.03 -33.69 -14.36
CA CYS A 353 -4.01 -32.73 -13.83
C CYS A 353 -3.80 -31.33 -14.44
N ALA A 354 -2.55 -30.87 -14.56
CA ALA A 354 -2.22 -29.60 -15.20
C ALA A 354 -2.57 -29.59 -16.70
N LYS A 355 -2.32 -30.69 -17.43
CA LYS A 355 -2.74 -30.82 -18.84
C LYS A 355 -4.27 -30.78 -18.98
N ALA A 356 -5.00 -31.45 -18.09
CA ALA A 356 -6.46 -31.43 -18.08
C ALA A 356 -7.02 -30.03 -17.80
N CYS A 357 -6.37 -29.29 -16.89
CA CYS A 357 -6.66 -27.88 -16.66
C CYS A 357 -6.38 -27.04 -17.90
N GLN A 358 -5.20 -27.17 -18.53
CA GLN A 358 -4.86 -26.42 -19.75
C GLN A 358 -5.84 -26.64 -20.92
N ALA A 359 -6.44 -27.83 -21.02
CA ALA A 359 -7.48 -28.13 -22.01
C ALA A 359 -8.81 -27.39 -21.73
N LYS A 360 -9.03 -26.96 -20.49
CA LYS A 360 -10.12 -26.07 -20.07
C LYS A 360 -9.59 -24.64 -20.14
N SER A 361 -9.88 -23.93 -21.23
CA SER A 361 -9.35 -22.58 -21.53
C SER A 361 -9.41 -21.57 -20.38
N THR A 362 -10.34 -21.70 -19.43
CA THR A 362 -10.54 -20.81 -18.27
C THR A 362 -9.95 -21.32 -16.95
N CYS A 363 -9.42 -22.55 -16.90
CA CYS A 363 -8.84 -23.12 -15.70
C CYS A 363 -7.47 -22.50 -15.40
N ALA A 364 -7.36 -21.83 -14.25
CA ALA A 364 -6.17 -21.09 -13.84
C ALA A 364 -5.25 -21.90 -12.91
N GLY A 365 -5.80 -22.84 -12.14
CA GLY A 365 -5.05 -23.58 -11.13
C GLY A 365 -5.60 -24.95 -10.83
N ILE A 366 -4.79 -25.75 -10.14
CA ILE A 366 -5.10 -27.12 -9.76
C ILE A 366 -4.70 -27.43 -8.32
N VAL A 367 -5.42 -28.34 -7.70
CA VAL A 367 -4.96 -29.13 -6.54
C VAL A 367 -5.04 -30.59 -6.92
N TYR A 368 -3.93 -31.31 -6.80
CA TYR A 368 -3.87 -32.75 -7.10
C TYR A 368 -3.59 -33.55 -5.83
N THR A 369 -4.49 -34.48 -5.52
CA THR A 369 -4.35 -35.39 -4.38
C THR A 369 -3.98 -36.78 -4.86
N ALA A 370 -2.72 -37.18 -4.65
CA ALA A 370 -2.19 -38.44 -5.17
C ALA A 370 -2.88 -39.69 -4.58
N SER A 371 -3.26 -39.66 -3.30
CA SER A 371 -3.91 -40.79 -2.61
C SER A 371 -5.29 -41.11 -3.19
N SER A 372 -6.07 -40.09 -3.56
CA SER A 372 -7.40 -40.24 -4.16
C SER A 372 -7.40 -40.13 -5.69
N LYS A 373 -6.25 -39.85 -6.31
CA LYS A 373 -6.10 -39.57 -7.75
C LYS A 373 -7.10 -38.50 -8.23
N LEU A 374 -7.39 -37.52 -7.36
CA LEU A 374 -8.38 -36.47 -7.61
C LEU A 374 -7.67 -35.19 -8.03
N CYS A 375 -8.13 -34.61 -9.13
CA CYS A 375 -7.70 -33.31 -9.63
C CYS A 375 -8.84 -32.30 -9.43
N THR A 376 -8.60 -31.22 -8.70
CA THR A 376 -9.54 -30.12 -8.50
C THR A 376 -9.09 -28.92 -9.31
N PHE A 377 -9.98 -28.31 -10.07
CA PHE A 377 -9.70 -27.17 -10.94
C PHE A 377 -10.17 -25.86 -10.30
N PHE A 378 -9.38 -24.80 -10.45
CA PHE A 378 -9.69 -23.46 -9.97
C PHE A 378 -9.79 -22.48 -11.14
N GLN A 379 -10.78 -21.58 -11.10
CA GLN A 379 -10.93 -20.49 -12.06
C GLN A 379 -11.48 -19.24 -11.37
N PRO A 380 -11.15 -18.03 -11.86
CA PRO A 380 -11.73 -16.81 -11.32
C PRO A 380 -13.24 -16.74 -11.59
N LYS A 381 -13.97 -15.99 -10.79
CA LYS A 381 -15.37 -15.68 -11.09
C LYS A 381 -15.44 -14.74 -12.30
N PRO A 382 -16.41 -14.90 -13.21
CA PRO A 382 -16.67 -13.92 -14.24
C PRO A 382 -17.02 -12.56 -13.63
N SER A 383 -16.50 -11.48 -14.22
CA SER A 383 -16.78 -10.10 -13.86
C SER A 383 -17.82 -9.48 -14.80
N THR A 384 -18.52 -8.46 -14.35
CA THR A 384 -19.38 -7.62 -15.18
C THR A 384 -18.61 -6.69 -16.12
N ASP A 385 -17.31 -6.46 -15.86
CA ASP A 385 -16.43 -5.66 -16.71
C ASP A 385 -15.35 -6.55 -17.35
N ALA A 386 -15.32 -6.56 -18.69
CA ALA A 386 -14.37 -7.36 -19.48
C ALA A 386 -12.91 -6.95 -19.27
N ASN A 387 -12.66 -5.75 -18.75
CA ASN A 387 -11.32 -5.23 -18.52
C ASN A 387 -10.78 -5.57 -17.12
N VAL A 388 -11.63 -6.00 -16.19
CA VAL A 388 -11.19 -6.46 -14.87
C VAL A 388 -10.30 -7.69 -15.04
N VAL A 389 -9.24 -7.72 -14.25
CA VAL A 389 -8.19 -8.74 -14.35
C VAL A 389 -8.07 -9.51 -13.06
N ALA A 390 -8.23 -10.84 -13.14
CA ALA A 390 -7.85 -11.78 -12.09
C ALA A 390 -6.42 -12.24 -12.35
N GLY A 391 -5.48 -11.78 -11.52
CA GLY A 391 -4.06 -12.05 -11.69
C GLY A 391 -3.45 -12.85 -10.53
N TRP A 392 -2.30 -13.44 -10.81
CA TRP A 392 -1.46 -14.13 -9.82
C TRP A 392 0.02 -13.94 -10.13
N VAL A 393 0.82 -13.85 -9.06
CA VAL A 393 2.25 -13.56 -9.11
C VAL A 393 2.96 -14.29 -7.97
N ASN A 394 4.15 -14.84 -8.24
CA ASN A 394 4.93 -15.56 -7.23
C ASN A 394 6.30 -14.91 -7.04
N GLN A 395 6.47 -14.08 -6.01
CA GLN A 395 7.80 -13.64 -5.62
C GLN A 395 8.53 -14.78 -4.87
N ALA A 396 9.25 -15.60 -5.62
CA ALA A 396 9.92 -16.77 -5.05
C ALA A 396 11.18 -16.41 -4.24
N VAL A 397 11.89 -15.34 -4.61
CA VAL A 397 13.16 -14.93 -3.99
C VAL A 397 12.98 -13.63 -3.21
N TRP A 398 13.46 -13.63 -1.97
CA TRP A 398 13.36 -12.50 -1.06
C TRP A 398 14.74 -12.11 -0.53
N PRO A 399 15.15 -10.83 -0.63
CA PRO A 399 16.32 -10.34 0.07
C PRO A 399 16.06 -10.28 1.58
N VAL A 400 17.09 -10.54 2.37
CA VAL A 400 17.07 -10.42 3.83
C VAL A 400 18.27 -9.60 4.28
N ASP A 401 18.00 -8.50 4.96
CA ASP A 401 18.99 -7.66 5.64
C ASP A 401 18.91 -7.95 7.14
N SER A 402 19.73 -8.88 7.63
CA SER A 402 19.69 -9.26 9.05
C SER A 402 20.28 -8.14 9.92
N SER A 403 19.74 -7.95 11.13
CA SER A 403 20.25 -7.01 12.15
C SER A 403 21.71 -7.27 12.60
N THR A 404 22.33 -8.31 12.04
CA THR A 404 23.61 -8.88 12.42
C THR A 404 24.66 -8.86 11.31
N SER A 405 24.48 -8.00 10.30
CA SER A 405 25.45 -7.70 9.22
C SER A 405 25.68 -8.78 8.15
N VAL A 406 24.96 -9.90 8.21
CA VAL A 406 24.93 -10.89 7.13
C VAL A 406 23.72 -10.61 6.24
N GLN A 407 23.97 -10.31 4.97
CA GLN A 407 22.93 -10.22 3.95
C GLN A 407 22.83 -11.54 3.22
N TYR A 408 21.61 -11.96 2.92
CA TYR A 408 21.37 -13.17 2.14
C TYR A 408 20.05 -13.06 1.39
N SER A 409 19.90 -13.84 0.33
CA SER A 409 18.59 -14.07 -0.30
C SER A 409 18.04 -15.41 0.16
N ARG A 410 16.71 -15.52 0.21
CA ARG A 410 16.01 -16.76 0.55
C ARG A 410 14.95 -17.09 -0.50
N MET A 411 14.70 -18.38 -0.65
CA MET A 411 13.70 -18.96 -1.53
C MET A 411 12.99 -20.10 -0.78
N PRO A 412 11.77 -19.83 -0.25
CA PRO A 412 10.97 -20.84 0.43
C PRO A 412 10.58 -21.99 -0.52
N MET A 413 10.15 -23.11 0.06
CA MET A 413 9.67 -24.30 -0.66
C MET A 413 10.69 -24.88 -1.64
N SER A 414 11.98 -24.72 -1.34
CA SER A 414 13.07 -25.03 -2.27
C SER A 414 14.26 -25.66 -1.56
N SER A 415 14.91 -26.61 -2.23
CA SER A 415 16.15 -27.23 -1.79
C SER A 415 17.06 -27.58 -2.99
N LEU A 416 18.28 -28.00 -2.69
CA LEU A 416 19.23 -28.51 -3.69
C LEU A 416 19.45 -30.01 -3.50
N PRO A 417 19.82 -30.76 -4.56
CA PRO A 417 20.07 -32.19 -4.48
C PRO A 417 21.11 -32.56 -3.41
N ARG A 418 20.92 -33.73 -2.78
CA ARG A 418 21.78 -34.24 -1.71
C ARG A 418 23.24 -34.43 -2.15
N ALA A 419 23.49 -34.59 -3.45
CA ALA A 419 24.83 -34.72 -4.03
C ALA A 419 25.74 -33.51 -3.77
N TYR A 420 25.17 -32.33 -3.51
CA TYR A 420 25.93 -31.10 -3.25
C TYR A 420 26.09 -30.78 -1.76
N VAL A 421 25.55 -31.61 -0.86
CA VAL A 421 25.65 -31.39 0.59
C VAL A 421 27.09 -31.60 1.04
N THR A 422 27.64 -30.60 1.71
CA THR A 422 29.01 -30.64 2.25
C THR A 422 29.06 -30.64 3.77
N ASP A 423 28.00 -30.16 4.42
CA ASP A 423 27.90 -30.13 5.87
C ASP A 423 26.43 -30.04 6.30
N MET A 424 26.11 -30.50 7.50
CA MET A 424 24.77 -30.44 8.07
C MET A 424 24.88 -30.15 9.57
N MET A 425 24.32 -29.01 9.98
CA MET A 425 24.44 -28.48 11.32
C MET A 425 23.05 -28.46 11.99
N PRO A 426 22.81 -29.28 13.03
CA PRO A 426 21.60 -29.19 13.82
C PRO A 426 21.61 -27.98 14.76
N GLY A 427 20.43 -27.56 15.23
CA GLY A 427 20.31 -26.57 16.30
C GLY A 427 20.37 -25.10 15.87
N ALA A 428 20.26 -24.79 14.57
CA ALA A 428 20.13 -23.41 14.12
C ALA A 428 18.77 -22.85 14.55
N ALA A 429 18.75 -21.84 15.42
CA ALA A 429 17.51 -21.34 16.02
C ALA A 429 16.53 -20.69 15.01
N SER A 430 17.05 -20.21 13.88
CA SER A 430 16.28 -19.53 12.83
C SER A 430 17.02 -19.60 11.50
N LEU A 431 16.34 -19.14 10.44
CA LEU A 431 16.95 -18.94 9.12
C LEU A 431 18.15 -17.98 9.18
N ASP A 432 18.03 -16.87 9.93
CA ASP A 432 19.14 -15.92 10.15
C ASP A 432 20.31 -16.57 10.90
N ALA A 433 20.02 -17.42 11.89
CA ALA A 433 21.06 -18.15 12.61
C ALA A 433 21.82 -19.11 11.69
N CYS A 434 21.10 -19.81 10.81
CA CYS A 434 21.71 -20.65 9.78
C CYS A 434 22.58 -19.82 8.81
N ALA A 435 22.07 -18.69 8.30
CA ALA A 435 22.83 -17.80 7.43
C ALA A 435 24.14 -17.30 8.08
N LYS A 436 24.11 -16.94 9.36
CA LYS A 436 25.31 -16.55 10.13
C LYS A 436 26.34 -17.68 10.21
N LEU A 437 25.90 -18.89 10.55
CA LEU A 437 26.78 -20.05 10.66
C LEU A 437 27.46 -20.35 9.32
N VAL A 438 26.70 -20.28 8.22
CA VAL A 438 27.17 -20.49 6.85
C VAL A 438 28.18 -19.42 6.45
N ALA A 439 27.87 -18.14 6.71
CA ALA A 439 28.78 -17.03 6.44
C ALA A 439 30.07 -17.13 7.26
N GLY A 440 29.99 -17.52 8.53
CA GLY A 440 31.14 -17.76 9.40
C GLY A 440 32.07 -18.89 8.91
N LYS A 441 31.53 -19.85 8.15
CA LYS A 441 32.29 -20.91 7.47
C LYS A 441 32.80 -20.50 6.09
N SER A 442 32.64 -19.23 5.69
CA SER A 442 32.98 -18.75 4.33
C SER A 442 32.29 -19.56 3.22
N LYS A 443 31.06 -19.99 3.49
CA LYS A 443 30.19 -20.71 2.53
C LYS A 443 29.07 -19.78 2.08
N VAL A 444 28.47 -20.11 0.94
CA VAL A 444 27.43 -19.27 0.31
C VAL A 444 26.07 -19.93 0.34
N LEU A 445 25.93 -21.16 -0.16
CA LEU A 445 24.64 -21.82 -0.33
C LEU A 445 24.26 -22.67 0.89
N PHE A 446 23.00 -22.57 1.29
CA PHE A 446 22.46 -23.32 2.42
C PHE A 446 20.96 -23.60 2.29
N THR A 447 20.45 -24.57 3.04
CA THR A 447 19.02 -24.71 3.32
C THR A 447 18.77 -24.71 4.82
N TYR A 448 17.58 -24.25 5.22
CA TYR A 448 17.09 -24.31 6.59
C TYR A 448 15.70 -24.95 6.64
N VAL A 449 15.51 -25.89 7.56
CA VAL A 449 14.22 -26.52 7.83
C VAL A 449 13.75 -26.09 9.21
N ALA A 450 12.68 -25.31 9.27
CA ALA A 450 12.22 -24.68 10.51
C ALA A 450 11.75 -25.69 11.58
N SER A 451 11.12 -26.79 11.16
CA SER A 451 10.60 -27.82 12.07
C SER A 451 11.69 -28.63 12.76
N THR A 452 12.80 -28.90 12.08
CA THR A 452 13.92 -29.69 12.61
C THR A 452 15.10 -28.83 13.07
N LYS A 453 15.08 -27.52 12.77
CA LYS A 453 16.17 -26.56 13.06
C LYS A 453 17.50 -26.98 12.44
N VAL A 454 17.46 -27.71 11.32
CA VAL A 454 18.64 -28.19 10.61
C VAL A 454 19.05 -27.19 9.55
N CYS A 455 20.34 -26.85 9.54
CA CYS A 455 21.00 -25.99 8.56
C CYS A 455 21.96 -26.83 7.70
N THR A 456 21.71 -26.93 6.40
CA THR A 456 22.51 -27.77 5.48
C THR A 456 23.31 -26.87 4.55
N ILE A 457 24.61 -27.13 4.38
CA ILE A 457 25.49 -26.35 3.50
C ILE A 457 25.70 -27.09 2.18
N TYR A 458 25.59 -26.35 1.07
CA TYR A 458 25.82 -26.86 -0.26
C TYR A 458 27.07 -26.24 -0.90
N SER A 459 27.77 -27.03 -1.71
CA SER A 459 28.82 -26.52 -2.60
C SER A 459 28.58 -27.01 -4.02
N PRO A 460 28.50 -26.11 -5.02
CA PRO A 460 28.45 -26.51 -6.43
C PRO A 460 29.77 -27.15 -6.85
N THR A 461 29.74 -27.88 -7.96
CA THR A 461 30.92 -28.56 -8.52
C THR A 461 31.78 -27.62 -9.35
N PRO A 462 33.11 -27.84 -9.44
CA PRO A 462 33.99 -27.07 -10.33
C PRO A 462 33.54 -27.12 -11.80
N ALA A 463 33.57 -25.98 -12.48
CA ALA A 463 33.21 -25.84 -13.89
C ALA A 463 33.99 -24.69 -14.56
N SER A 464 33.95 -24.61 -15.89
CA SER A 464 34.54 -23.48 -16.64
C SER A 464 33.67 -22.22 -16.61
N GLN A 465 32.36 -22.37 -16.35
CA GLN A 465 31.42 -21.26 -16.25
C GLN A 465 31.37 -20.68 -14.83
N SER A 466 30.84 -19.46 -14.70
CA SER A 466 30.52 -18.84 -13.41
C SER A 466 29.02 -18.86 -13.19
N LEU A 467 28.60 -19.25 -11.99
CA LEU A 467 27.21 -19.26 -11.56
C LEU A 467 26.83 -17.90 -10.99
N GLY A 468 25.84 -17.24 -11.58
CA GLY A 468 25.24 -16.02 -11.03
C GLY A 468 23.93 -16.33 -10.33
N LEU A 469 23.90 -16.24 -9.00
CA LEU A 469 22.69 -16.39 -8.20
C LEU A 469 21.93 -15.05 -8.14
N VAL A 470 20.59 -15.13 -8.09
CA VAL A 470 19.70 -13.96 -8.06
C VAL A 470 19.93 -13.14 -6.80
N ASN A 471 20.13 -11.83 -6.95
CA ASN A 471 20.19 -10.88 -5.84
C ASN A 471 19.50 -9.56 -6.19
N THR A 472 20.16 -8.66 -6.93
CA THR A 472 19.52 -7.49 -7.56
C THR A 472 19.66 -7.57 -9.08
N PRO A 473 18.89 -6.80 -9.88
CA PRO A 473 18.99 -6.85 -11.34
C PRO A 473 20.38 -6.52 -11.91
N VAL A 474 21.19 -5.80 -11.13
CA VAL A 474 22.51 -5.28 -11.50
C VAL A 474 23.67 -6.03 -10.84
N VAL A 475 23.46 -6.63 -9.67
CA VAL A 475 24.53 -7.24 -8.86
C VAL A 475 24.15 -8.68 -8.48
N PRO A 476 24.53 -9.68 -9.30
CA PRO A 476 24.38 -11.09 -8.94
C PRO A 476 25.33 -11.51 -7.81
N VAL A 477 24.99 -12.58 -7.10
CA VAL A 477 25.97 -13.30 -6.26
C VAL A 477 26.72 -14.28 -7.15
N VAL A 478 27.99 -13.97 -7.44
CA VAL A 478 28.82 -14.76 -8.37
C VAL A 478 29.59 -15.84 -7.62
N LEU A 479 29.40 -17.09 -8.02
CA LEU A 479 30.22 -18.23 -7.64
C LEU A 479 31.11 -18.62 -8.82
N PRO A 480 32.39 -18.20 -8.84
CA PRO A 480 33.26 -18.38 -9.98
C PRO A 480 33.61 -19.86 -10.20
N SER A 481 33.80 -20.25 -11.46
CA SER A 481 34.25 -21.59 -11.84
C SER A 481 33.40 -22.72 -11.22
N SER A 482 32.09 -22.55 -11.20
CA SER A 482 31.18 -23.46 -10.52
C SER A 482 29.87 -23.68 -11.29
N SER A 483 29.32 -24.89 -11.17
CA SER A 483 28.05 -25.30 -11.79
C SER A 483 27.38 -26.41 -11.00
N PHE A 484 26.12 -26.70 -11.33
CA PHE A 484 25.42 -27.91 -10.95
C PHE A 484 25.33 -28.90 -12.12
N GLY A 485 25.16 -30.18 -11.80
CA GLY A 485 24.87 -31.30 -12.68
C GLY A 485 23.39 -31.38 -13.09
N ALA A 486 23.06 -32.37 -13.92
CA ALA A 486 21.74 -32.52 -14.55
C ALA A 486 20.59 -32.82 -13.57
N ASP A 487 20.92 -33.12 -12.31
CA ASP A 487 19.99 -33.29 -11.19
C ASP A 487 19.41 -31.96 -10.66
N VAL A 488 19.98 -30.82 -11.08
CA VAL A 488 19.34 -29.50 -10.97
C VAL A 488 18.66 -29.16 -12.30
N ALA A 489 17.36 -28.88 -12.23
CA ALA A 489 16.54 -28.57 -13.39
C ALA A 489 17.09 -27.34 -14.13
N ARG A 490 17.16 -27.45 -15.46
CA ARG A 490 17.83 -26.46 -16.31
C ARG A 490 17.05 -26.18 -17.59
N VAL A 491 17.02 -24.91 -17.98
CA VAL A 491 16.41 -24.47 -19.24
C VAL A 491 17.42 -23.62 -20.01
N ALA A 492 17.71 -24.02 -21.24
CA ALA A 492 18.56 -23.23 -22.13
C ALA A 492 17.74 -22.08 -22.73
N VAL A 493 18.31 -20.87 -22.69
CA VAL A 493 17.75 -19.67 -23.31
C VAL A 493 18.83 -18.94 -24.11
N ALA A 494 18.42 -18.15 -25.09
CA ALA A 494 19.33 -17.32 -25.86
C ALA A 494 19.77 -16.11 -25.03
N ALA A 495 21.07 -15.83 -24.98
CA ALA A 495 21.62 -14.60 -24.44
C ALA A 495 22.95 -14.25 -25.13
N THR A 496 23.26 -12.96 -25.24
CA THR A 496 24.50 -12.52 -25.88
C THR A 496 25.65 -12.29 -24.90
N THR A 497 25.32 -11.97 -23.65
CA THR A 497 26.28 -11.65 -22.59
C THR A 497 25.89 -12.30 -21.26
N ALA A 498 26.84 -12.39 -20.31
CA ALA A 498 26.55 -12.90 -18.97
C ALA A 498 25.51 -12.04 -18.21
N PRO A 499 25.56 -10.69 -18.26
CA PRO A 499 24.51 -9.86 -17.68
C PRO A 499 23.14 -10.07 -18.34
N ASP A 500 23.08 -10.25 -19.67
CA ASP A 500 21.80 -10.59 -20.33
C ASP A 500 21.27 -11.93 -19.84
N CYS A 501 22.14 -12.94 -19.78
CA CYS A 501 21.78 -14.28 -19.31
C CYS A 501 21.24 -14.24 -17.87
N TYR A 502 21.92 -13.51 -16.99
CA TYR A 502 21.47 -13.30 -15.62
C TYR A 502 20.08 -12.66 -15.56
N ARG A 503 19.82 -11.62 -16.37
CA ARG A 503 18.50 -10.95 -16.42
C ARG A 503 17.37 -11.83 -16.95
N GLN A 504 17.67 -12.91 -17.69
CA GLN A 504 16.66 -13.89 -18.10
C GLN A 504 16.18 -14.75 -16.91
N CYS A 505 16.94 -14.82 -15.81
CA CYS A 505 16.54 -15.50 -14.59
C CYS A 505 15.54 -14.64 -13.79
N VAL A 506 14.27 -14.72 -14.16
CA VAL A 506 13.16 -14.05 -13.47
C VAL A 506 12.50 -15.05 -12.52
N PRO A 507 12.67 -14.90 -11.19
CA PRO A 507 12.15 -15.87 -10.22
C PRO A 507 10.64 -16.05 -10.32
N SER A 508 9.88 -14.98 -10.53
CA SER A 508 8.42 -15.04 -10.61
C SER A 508 7.87 -15.69 -11.88
N LYS A 509 8.72 -15.89 -12.91
CA LYS A 509 8.36 -16.57 -14.15
C LYS A 509 8.54 -18.08 -14.06
N SER A 510 9.60 -18.53 -13.40
CA SER A 510 10.12 -19.91 -13.56
C SER A 510 10.74 -20.48 -12.29
N THR A 511 10.59 -19.80 -11.15
CA THR A 511 11.29 -20.13 -9.89
C THR A 511 12.81 -20.22 -10.09
N CYS A 512 13.35 -19.47 -11.07
CA CYS A 512 14.78 -19.44 -11.35
C CYS A 512 15.54 -18.81 -10.17
N PHE A 513 16.61 -19.47 -9.72
CA PHE A 513 17.44 -18.98 -8.62
C PHE A 513 18.86 -18.60 -9.06
N GLY A 514 19.27 -19.01 -10.25
CA GLY A 514 20.56 -18.63 -10.83
C GLY A 514 20.68 -18.95 -12.31
N ALA A 515 21.72 -18.38 -12.93
CA ALA A 515 22.02 -18.55 -14.34
C ALA A 515 23.51 -18.86 -14.57
N LEU A 516 23.77 -19.64 -15.62
CA LEU A 516 25.10 -19.97 -16.13
C LEU A 516 25.21 -19.44 -17.56
N PHE A 517 26.24 -18.65 -17.84
CA PHE A 517 26.53 -18.17 -19.18
C PHE A 517 27.82 -18.80 -19.70
N ASP A 518 27.74 -19.46 -20.85
CA ASP A 518 28.91 -19.94 -21.57
C ASP A 518 29.33 -18.91 -22.63
N ALA A 519 30.45 -18.24 -22.38
CA ALA A 519 30.96 -17.20 -23.27
C ALA A 519 31.43 -17.72 -24.63
N THR A 520 31.74 -19.01 -24.74
CA THR A 520 32.22 -19.68 -25.96
C THR A 520 31.04 -20.04 -26.85
N THR A 521 30.03 -20.71 -26.29
CA THR A 521 28.86 -21.18 -27.05
C THR A 521 27.73 -20.16 -27.12
N LYS A 522 27.80 -19.07 -26.35
CA LYS A 522 26.73 -18.06 -26.18
C LYS A 522 25.42 -18.66 -25.67
N VAL A 523 25.50 -19.79 -24.96
CA VAL A 523 24.33 -20.44 -24.36
C VAL A 523 24.15 -19.93 -22.93
N CYS A 524 22.94 -19.47 -22.63
CA CYS A 524 22.52 -19.20 -21.27
C CYS A 524 21.71 -20.37 -20.73
N THR A 525 22.01 -20.80 -19.51
CA THR A 525 21.27 -21.85 -18.82
C THR A 525 20.68 -21.30 -17.53
N LEU A 526 19.36 -21.30 -17.42
CA LEU A 526 18.62 -20.93 -16.22
C LEU A 526 18.46 -22.16 -15.33
N LEU A 527 18.60 -21.98 -14.01
CA LEU A 527 18.54 -23.05 -13.03
C LEU A 527 17.33 -22.88 -12.11
N THR A 528 16.63 -23.99 -11.87
CA THR A 528 15.48 -24.07 -10.97
C THR A 528 15.78 -25.08 -9.87
N PRO A 529 15.52 -24.77 -8.58
CA PRO A 529 15.82 -25.69 -7.49
C PRO A 529 14.82 -26.85 -7.45
N THR A 530 15.08 -27.84 -6.60
CA THR A 530 14.11 -28.88 -6.29
C THR A 530 13.01 -28.30 -5.40
N VAL A 531 11.74 -28.60 -5.71
CA VAL A 531 10.61 -28.23 -4.85
C VAL A 531 10.67 -29.06 -3.58
N ASP A 532 10.77 -28.38 -2.44
CA ASP A 532 10.73 -28.98 -1.10
C ASP A 532 9.94 -28.07 -0.17
N LEU A 533 8.68 -28.43 0.07
CA LEU A 533 7.71 -27.63 0.81
C LEU A 533 8.12 -27.32 2.26
N THR A 534 9.13 -28.00 2.81
CA THR A 534 9.59 -27.82 4.19
C THR A 534 10.84 -26.96 4.33
N SER A 535 11.65 -26.90 3.26
CA SER A 535 12.94 -26.23 3.25
C SER A 535 12.84 -24.79 2.74
N THR A 536 13.75 -23.96 3.21
CA THR A 536 14.07 -22.66 2.62
C THR A 536 15.51 -22.69 2.12
N LEU A 537 15.71 -22.59 0.81
CA LEU A 537 17.02 -22.39 0.19
C LEU A 537 17.46 -20.94 0.43
N GLY A 538 18.74 -20.73 0.69
CA GLY A 538 19.31 -19.40 0.83
C GLY A 538 20.74 -19.32 0.33
N TRP A 539 21.17 -18.10 0.02
CA TRP A 539 22.55 -17.80 -0.34
C TRP A 539 23.03 -16.49 0.24
N ILE A 540 24.22 -16.52 0.84
CA ILE A 540 24.88 -15.34 1.40
C ILE A 540 25.24 -14.36 0.29
N ILE A 541 24.94 -13.08 0.49
CA ILE A 541 25.33 -11.98 -0.40
C ILE A 541 26.71 -11.48 0.07
N PRO A 542 27.78 -11.69 -0.71
CA PRO A 542 29.11 -11.21 -0.34
C PRO A 542 29.17 -9.68 -0.38
N LYS A 543 30.06 -9.09 0.42
CA LYS A 543 30.31 -7.64 0.43
C LYS A 543 31.14 -7.24 -0.80
N THR A 544 30.48 -7.09 -1.95
CA THR A 544 31.11 -6.73 -3.22
C THR A 544 31.05 -5.23 -3.54
N LEU A 545 30.09 -4.53 -2.94
CA LEU A 545 29.87 -3.10 -3.17
C LEU A 545 30.54 -2.23 -2.09
N PRO A 546 31.03 -1.03 -2.43
CA PRO A 546 31.60 -0.11 -1.46
C PRO A 546 30.56 0.30 -0.41
N THR A 547 31.04 0.45 0.83
CA THR A 547 30.22 0.96 1.97
C THR A 547 30.55 2.42 2.30
N THR A 548 31.50 3.02 1.59
CA THR A 548 31.96 4.40 1.77
C THR A 548 32.30 5.00 0.41
N MET A 549 32.10 6.30 0.25
CA MET A 549 32.48 7.02 -0.95
C MET A 549 33.99 7.25 -0.99
N ALA A 550 34.63 6.94 -2.11
CA ALA A 550 36.06 7.20 -2.31
C ALA A 550 36.35 8.69 -2.61
N THR A 551 35.40 9.37 -3.25
CA THR A 551 35.51 10.80 -3.60
C THR A 551 34.13 11.42 -3.53
N VAL A 552 34.05 12.65 -3.00
CA VAL A 552 32.81 13.44 -2.93
C VAL A 552 33.05 14.76 -3.67
N SER A 553 32.46 14.88 -4.86
CA SER A 553 32.55 16.11 -5.67
C SER A 553 31.34 17.02 -5.46
N GLN A 554 30.25 16.49 -4.91
CA GLN A 554 29.02 17.23 -4.67
C GLN A 554 28.32 16.68 -3.42
N VAL A 555 27.71 17.56 -2.64
CA VAL A 555 26.78 17.21 -1.55
C VAL A 555 25.44 17.86 -1.85
N ASP A 556 24.40 17.04 -1.92
CA ASP A 556 23.02 17.49 -2.09
C ASP A 556 22.28 17.26 -0.78
N VAL A 557 21.89 18.37 -0.14
CA VAL A 557 21.18 18.38 1.13
C VAL A 557 19.68 18.51 0.85
N TYR A 558 18.88 17.65 1.45
CA TYR A 558 17.42 17.67 1.40
C TYR A 558 16.93 17.91 2.83
N VAL A 559 16.31 19.06 3.07
CA VAL A 559 15.77 19.44 4.38
C VAL A 559 14.25 19.41 4.28
N THR A 560 13.64 18.51 5.04
CA THR A 560 12.20 18.25 4.98
C THR A 560 11.57 18.32 6.36
N ALA A 561 10.25 18.54 6.40
CA ALA A 561 9.52 18.45 7.65
C ALA A 561 9.44 16.98 8.08
N HIS A 562 9.12 16.12 7.12
CA HIS A 562 8.84 14.72 7.35
C HIS A 562 9.72 13.78 6.50
N GLU A 563 9.69 12.51 6.88
CA GLU A 563 10.55 11.46 6.37
C GLU A 563 10.29 11.08 4.90
N ASP A 564 9.06 11.23 4.41
CA ASP A 564 8.59 10.85 3.07
C ASP A 564 8.55 12.01 2.06
N ASP A 565 8.68 13.26 2.52
CA ASP A 565 8.57 14.47 1.70
C ASP A 565 9.51 14.47 0.48
N HIS A 566 10.73 13.98 0.63
CA HIS A 566 11.72 14.03 -0.46
C HIS A 566 11.51 12.90 -1.47
N GLU A 567 10.96 11.76 -1.07
CA GLU A 567 10.51 10.71 -1.97
C GLU A 567 9.31 11.15 -2.81
N LEU A 568 8.46 12.02 -2.27
CA LEU A 568 7.29 12.60 -2.95
C LEU A 568 7.65 13.82 -3.79
N PHE A 569 8.09 14.90 -3.15
CA PHE A 569 8.16 16.24 -3.73
C PHE A 569 9.51 16.56 -4.39
N MET A 570 10.56 15.79 -4.07
CA MET A 570 11.94 16.00 -4.51
C MET A 570 12.53 14.74 -5.17
N SER A 571 11.69 13.86 -5.71
CA SER A 571 12.13 12.52 -6.07
C SER A 571 13.15 12.48 -7.21
N ALA A 572 12.94 13.28 -8.26
CA ALA A 572 13.85 13.36 -9.41
C ALA A 572 15.30 13.76 -9.05
N PRO A 573 15.55 14.86 -8.30
CA PRO A 573 16.92 15.19 -7.89
C PRO A 573 17.49 14.13 -6.93
N VAL A 574 16.69 13.57 -6.01
CA VAL A 574 17.17 12.52 -5.09
C VAL A 574 17.62 11.28 -5.85
N TYR A 575 16.83 10.82 -6.83
CA TYR A 575 17.19 9.74 -7.74
C TYR A 575 18.57 9.97 -8.37
N ASN A 576 18.80 11.17 -8.90
CA ASN A 576 20.04 11.54 -9.56
C ASN A 576 21.24 11.58 -8.60
N SER A 577 21.03 12.07 -7.37
CA SER A 577 22.06 12.14 -6.33
C SER A 577 22.49 10.75 -5.86
N ILE A 578 21.53 9.86 -5.58
CA ILE A 578 21.83 8.49 -5.11
C ILE A 578 22.49 7.65 -6.22
N LYS A 579 22.07 7.84 -7.48
CA LYS A 579 22.67 7.15 -8.63
C LYS A 579 24.15 7.51 -8.85
N SER A 580 24.54 8.73 -8.49
CA SER A 580 25.88 9.25 -8.74
C SER A 580 26.95 8.59 -7.86
N PRO A 581 28.09 8.15 -8.42
CA PRO A 581 29.20 7.62 -7.63
C PRO A 581 29.94 8.70 -6.83
N THR A 582 29.77 9.99 -7.12
CA THR A 582 30.53 11.07 -6.49
C THR A 582 29.67 12.14 -5.82
N THR A 583 28.34 11.99 -5.85
CA THR A 583 27.40 12.84 -5.12
C THR A 583 26.99 12.16 -3.82
N LYS A 584 27.07 12.89 -2.72
CA LYS A 584 26.56 12.46 -1.42
C LYS A 584 25.18 13.07 -1.21
N SER A 585 24.19 12.24 -0.88
CA SER A 585 22.83 12.69 -0.52
C SER A 585 22.73 12.82 1.01
N VAL A 586 22.28 13.96 1.50
CA VAL A 586 22.13 14.22 2.94
C VAL A 586 20.69 14.62 3.22
N PHE A 587 19.96 13.77 3.92
CA PHE A 587 18.58 13.99 4.34
C PHE A 587 18.54 14.47 5.78
N VAL A 588 17.87 15.57 6.04
CA VAL A 588 17.68 16.14 7.38
C VAL A 588 16.19 16.33 7.63
N TYR A 589 15.66 15.53 8.55
CA TYR A 589 14.25 15.56 8.94
C TYR A 589 14.10 16.41 10.19
N LEU A 590 13.36 17.51 10.08
CA LEU A 590 13.23 18.48 11.18
C LEU A 590 12.27 18.00 12.27
N SER A 591 11.23 17.26 11.89
CA SER A 591 10.32 16.59 12.83
C SER A 591 10.52 15.08 12.79
N ALA A 592 9.86 14.38 13.72
CA ALA A 592 9.66 12.94 13.71
C ALA A 592 8.49 12.51 12.81
N GLY A 593 7.74 13.50 12.30
CA GLY A 593 6.41 13.38 11.70
C GLY A 593 5.55 12.30 12.35
N ASP A 594 5.38 12.47 13.67
CA ASP A 594 4.68 11.55 14.56
C ASP A 594 3.16 11.70 14.46
N SER A 595 2.63 12.72 13.79
CA SER A 595 1.19 13.02 13.73
C SER A 595 0.50 13.02 15.12
N GLY A 596 1.25 13.27 16.20
CA GLY A 596 0.79 13.18 17.59
C GLY A 596 0.59 11.75 18.13
N GLU A 597 0.97 10.72 17.36
CA GLU A 597 0.84 9.31 17.74
C GLU A 597 1.99 8.86 18.67
N THR A 598 1.66 7.93 19.58
CA THR A 598 2.63 7.28 20.50
C THR A 598 2.80 5.79 20.23
N THR A 599 2.27 5.32 19.09
CA THR A 599 2.12 3.92 18.66
C THR A 599 3.38 3.30 18.05
N GLY A 600 4.49 4.03 18.04
CA GLY A 600 5.69 3.65 17.27
C GLY A 600 5.70 4.19 15.84
N TRP A 601 4.75 5.06 15.50
CA TRP A 601 4.56 5.58 14.14
C TRP A 601 5.79 6.30 13.58
N TRP A 602 6.38 7.23 14.32
CA TRP A 602 7.55 7.96 13.84
C TRP A 602 8.75 7.05 13.57
N GLN A 603 8.99 6.03 14.43
CA GLN A 603 10.05 5.04 14.20
C GLN A 603 9.79 4.27 12.90
N ALA A 604 8.54 3.97 12.58
CA ALA A 604 8.17 3.29 11.35
C ALA A 604 8.50 4.15 10.12
N ARG A 605 8.27 5.46 10.19
CA ARG A 605 8.60 6.40 9.10
C ARG A 605 10.11 6.50 8.87
N GLU A 606 10.93 6.49 9.92
CA GLU A 606 12.39 6.38 9.79
C GLU A 606 12.80 5.10 9.05
N VAL A 607 12.16 3.95 9.38
CA VAL A 607 12.38 2.68 8.68
C VAL A 607 11.96 2.77 7.22
N GLY A 608 10.82 3.42 6.95
CA GLY A 608 10.27 3.64 5.61
C GLY A 608 11.22 4.40 4.70
N THR A 609 11.66 5.59 5.09
CA THR A 609 12.56 6.41 4.23
C THR A 609 13.91 5.74 3.98
N VAL A 610 14.47 5.06 4.99
CA VAL A 610 15.70 4.28 4.81
C VAL A 610 15.47 3.09 3.86
N ALA A 611 14.29 2.45 3.89
CA ALA A 611 13.93 1.39 2.95
C ALA A 611 13.76 1.92 1.51
N ALA A 612 13.24 3.13 1.33
CA ALA A 612 13.16 3.81 0.03
C ALA A 612 14.57 4.04 -0.56
N THR A 613 15.49 4.54 0.26
CA THR A 613 16.89 4.72 -0.14
C THR A 613 17.57 3.40 -0.50
N LYS A 614 17.37 2.34 0.30
CA LYS A 614 17.88 0.99 -0.01
C LYS A 614 17.33 0.46 -1.34
N THR A 615 16.08 0.78 -1.66
CA THR A 615 15.45 0.39 -2.93
C THR A 615 16.19 0.99 -4.14
N TRP A 616 16.51 2.27 -4.10
CA TRP A 616 17.30 2.92 -5.15
C TRP A 616 18.76 2.44 -5.18
N LEU A 617 19.40 2.21 -4.04
CA LEU A 617 20.75 1.64 -4.02
C LEU A 617 20.81 0.24 -4.65
N ASN A 618 19.81 -0.60 -4.38
CA ASN A 618 19.67 -1.90 -5.01
C ASN A 618 19.40 -1.81 -6.53
N LEU A 619 18.67 -0.77 -6.95
CA LEU A 619 18.41 -0.47 -8.36
C LEU A 619 19.70 -0.15 -9.11
N PHE A 620 20.57 0.66 -8.52
CA PHE A 620 21.79 1.15 -9.21
C PHE A 620 22.98 0.22 -9.04
N GLY A 621 23.09 -0.47 -7.90
CA GLY A 621 24.21 -1.36 -7.61
C GLY A 621 25.55 -0.63 -7.45
N THR A 622 25.54 0.69 -7.21
CA THR A 622 26.75 1.50 -7.03
C THR A 622 27.35 1.33 -5.64
N TYR A 623 26.50 1.21 -4.61
CA TYR A 623 26.90 1.12 -3.21
C TYR A 623 26.13 0.03 -2.46
N SER A 624 26.71 -0.45 -1.37
CA SER A 624 26.06 -1.43 -0.50
C SER A 624 24.81 -0.84 0.17
N PRO A 625 23.68 -1.55 0.18
CA PRO A 625 22.45 -1.13 0.87
C PRO A 625 22.50 -1.40 2.39
N VAL A 626 23.62 -1.89 2.94
CA VAL A 626 23.76 -2.11 4.39
C VAL A 626 23.79 -0.76 5.10
N SER A 627 22.85 -0.56 6.02
CA SER A 627 22.78 0.64 6.85
C SER A 627 23.72 0.58 8.05
N ARG A 628 24.31 1.71 8.43
CA ARG A 628 25.06 1.91 9.68
C ARG A 628 24.41 3.01 10.49
N THR A 629 23.92 2.66 11.68
CA THR A 629 23.31 3.61 12.62
C THR A 629 24.34 4.09 13.63
N GLN A 630 24.36 5.39 13.89
CA GLN A 630 25.22 6.05 14.86
C GLN A 630 24.43 7.13 15.60
N THR A 631 24.86 7.46 16.82
CA THR A 631 24.41 8.68 17.51
C THR A 631 25.57 9.66 17.50
N VAL A 632 25.34 10.88 17.01
CA VAL A 632 26.35 11.93 16.90
C VAL A 632 25.95 13.14 17.74
N LEU A 633 26.92 13.72 18.46
CA LEU A 633 26.69 14.93 19.25
C LEU A 633 26.87 16.17 18.37
N ILE A 634 25.80 16.90 18.11
CA ILE A 634 25.78 18.10 17.27
C ILE A 634 25.17 19.24 18.07
N LYS A 635 25.97 20.28 18.36
CA LYS A 635 25.54 21.47 19.11
C LYS A 635 24.81 21.15 20.44
N GLY A 636 25.24 20.09 21.13
CA GLY A 636 24.64 19.68 22.41
C GLY A 636 23.49 18.69 22.30
N HIS A 637 23.11 18.28 21.07
CA HIS A 637 22.04 17.32 20.81
C HIS A 637 22.61 16.00 20.30
N ASN A 638 22.16 14.89 20.90
CA ASN A 638 22.42 13.53 20.42
C ASN A 638 21.46 13.24 19.27
N ILE A 639 21.98 13.22 18.04
CA ILE A 639 21.19 13.04 16.82
C ILE A 639 21.47 11.67 16.25
N VAL A 640 20.42 10.94 15.88
CA VAL A 640 20.56 9.67 15.17
C VAL A 640 20.95 9.96 13.72
N LYS A 641 22.05 9.33 13.31
CA LYS A 641 22.60 9.37 11.95
C LYS A 641 22.58 7.96 11.37
N ILE A 642 21.91 7.77 10.24
CA ILE A 642 21.93 6.50 9.49
C ILE A 642 22.64 6.73 8.17
N VAL A 643 23.72 5.98 7.93
CA VAL A 643 24.46 6.00 6.65
C VAL A 643 24.15 4.74 5.86
N VAL A 644 23.74 4.90 4.61
CA VAL A 644 23.48 3.79 3.69
C VAL A 644 23.99 4.16 2.29
N GLY A 645 24.98 3.42 1.78
CA GLY A 645 25.68 3.78 0.55
C GLY A 645 26.28 5.19 0.56
N ASN A 646 25.89 6.02 -0.41
CA ASN A 646 26.23 7.46 -0.51
C ASN A 646 25.17 8.38 0.14
N SER A 647 24.19 7.83 0.84
CA SER A 647 23.13 8.55 1.53
C SER A 647 23.36 8.62 3.03
N VAL A 648 22.99 9.76 3.61
CA VAL A 648 23.07 10.02 5.06
C VAL A 648 21.74 10.61 5.53
N HIS A 649 21.15 10.02 6.56
CA HIS A 649 19.89 10.44 7.16
C HIS A 649 20.14 10.96 8.58
N TYR A 650 19.63 12.15 8.88
CA TYR A 650 19.68 12.80 10.19
C TYR A 650 18.27 13.04 10.72
N PHE A 651 17.98 12.48 11.90
CA PHE A 651 16.66 12.57 12.52
C PHE A 651 16.71 13.47 13.76
N LEU A 652 16.12 14.67 13.69
CA LEU A 652 16.07 15.60 14.82
C LEU A 652 15.02 15.20 15.86
N ARG A 653 14.01 14.44 15.45
CA ARG A 653 12.98 13.82 16.30
C ARG A 653 12.21 14.79 17.19
N LEU A 654 12.08 16.06 16.81
CA LEU A 654 11.07 16.94 17.40
C LEU A 654 9.70 16.41 16.99
N SER A 655 8.74 16.31 17.91
CA SER A 655 7.35 16.04 17.47
C SER A 655 6.88 17.14 16.52
N GLU A 656 5.90 16.88 15.69
CA GLU A 656 5.31 17.87 14.78
C GLU A 656 4.87 19.15 15.52
N ALA A 657 4.10 18.95 16.61
CA ALA A 657 3.71 20.03 17.50
C ALA A 657 4.93 20.71 18.15
N GLY A 658 5.94 19.91 18.52
CA GLY A 658 7.18 20.38 19.11
C GLY A 658 7.99 21.26 18.14
N LEU A 659 8.06 20.87 16.87
CA LEU A 659 8.76 21.60 15.82
C LEU A 659 8.12 22.98 15.65
N LEU A 660 6.80 23.05 15.48
CA LEU A 660 6.08 24.34 15.39
C LEU A 660 6.30 25.21 16.63
N SER A 661 6.24 24.61 17.81
CA SER A 661 6.49 25.31 19.07
C SER A 661 7.89 25.95 19.10
N VAL A 662 8.92 25.24 18.63
CA VAL A 662 10.30 25.74 18.60
C VAL A 662 10.52 26.78 17.50
N ILE A 663 10.08 26.52 16.28
CA ILE A 663 10.46 27.33 15.11
C ILE A 663 9.50 28.48 14.81
N VAL A 664 8.23 28.35 15.20
CA VAL A 664 7.22 29.41 15.03
C VAL A 664 7.06 30.20 16.32
N ASN A 665 6.88 29.51 17.45
CA ASN A 665 6.56 30.16 18.73
C ASN A 665 7.81 30.50 19.56
N ASN A 666 9.00 30.03 19.17
CA ASN A 666 10.25 30.15 19.94
C ASN A 666 10.13 29.62 21.37
N THR A 667 9.32 28.59 21.56
CA THR A 667 9.14 27.90 22.84
C THR A 667 10.02 26.66 22.86
N PRO A 668 10.84 26.44 23.91
CA PRO A 668 11.72 25.29 23.98
C PRO A 668 10.98 23.96 23.91
N GLN A 669 11.47 23.02 23.10
CA GLN A 669 10.96 21.64 23.06
C GLN A 669 12.11 20.64 22.89
N ALA A 670 11.94 19.46 23.48
CA ALA A 670 12.92 18.39 23.40
C ALA A 670 12.54 17.36 22.32
N PRO A 671 13.54 16.70 21.71
CA PRO A 671 13.30 15.50 20.90
C PRO A 671 12.58 14.41 21.68
N LEU A 672 11.79 13.62 20.97
CA LEU A 672 11.04 12.49 21.52
C LEU A 672 11.93 11.45 22.23
N ASP A 673 13.16 11.27 21.76
CA ASP A 673 14.12 10.32 22.31
C ASP A 673 15.17 10.95 23.26
N GLN A 674 15.20 12.28 23.38
CA GLN A 674 16.16 13.03 24.21
C GLN A 674 15.46 14.13 25.02
N PRO A 675 14.60 13.78 26.00
CA PRO A 675 13.79 14.76 26.76
C PRO A 675 14.61 15.80 27.56
N SER A 676 15.89 15.54 27.79
CA SER A 676 16.81 16.44 28.51
C SER A 676 17.57 17.42 27.60
N GLN A 677 17.36 17.36 26.28
CA GLN A 677 18.12 18.16 25.30
C GLN A 677 17.20 19.07 24.47
N PRO A 678 16.51 20.04 25.10
CA PRO A 678 15.58 20.90 24.40
C PRO A 678 16.29 21.82 23.40
N TYR A 679 15.71 21.95 22.21
CA TYR A 679 16.00 23.05 21.31
C TYR A 679 15.36 24.30 21.90
N ALA A 680 16.16 25.30 22.23
CA ALA A 680 15.66 26.49 22.93
C ALA A 680 14.73 27.35 22.06
N ASN A 681 14.97 27.42 20.75
CA ASN A 681 14.27 28.30 19.80
C ASN A 681 14.66 27.94 18.35
N ALA A 682 14.12 28.68 17.38
CA ALA A 682 14.43 28.50 15.96
C ALA A 682 15.94 28.59 15.64
N GLN A 683 16.70 29.43 16.35
CA GLN A 683 18.14 29.57 16.11
C GLN A 683 18.90 28.31 16.52
N ALA A 684 18.51 27.63 17.61
CA ALA A 684 19.12 26.37 18.00
C ALA A 684 18.95 25.28 16.91
N VAL A 685 17.78 25.22 16.27
CA VAL A 685 17.53 24.31 15.15
C VAL A 685 18.40 24.69 13.94
N LYS A 686 18.51 25.98 13.60
CA LYS A 686 19.40 26.48 12.53
C LYS A 686 20.87 26.16 12.81
N ASP A 687 21.32 26.26 14.06
CA ASP A 687 22.70 25.97 14.45
C ASP A 687 23.05 24.49 14.29
N VAL A 688 22.11 23.59 14.63
CA VAL A 688 22.22 22.15 14.36
C VAL A 688 22.23 21.88 12.85
N LEU A 689 21.29 22.43 12.10
CA LEU A 689 21.21 22.24 10.64
C LEU A 689 22.49 22.73 9.95
N LYS A 690 22.99 23.91 10.33
CA LYS A 690 24.27 24.43 9.85
C LYS A 690 25.42 23.47 10.16
N ALA A 691 25.48 22.95 11.39
CA ALA A 691 26.54 22.04 11.78
C ALA A 691 26.50 20.71 11.01
N ILE A 692 25.30 20.20 10.69
CA ILE A 692 25.13 19.03 9.82
C ILE A 692 25.65 19.32 8.40
N ILE A 693 25.20 20.42 7.79
CA ILE A 693 25.62 20.80 6.43
C ILE A 693 27.15 20.94 6.35
N VAL A 694 27.76 21.65 7.32
CA VAL A 694 29.22 21.82 7.37
C VAL A 694 29.94 20.48 7.55
N ALA A 695 29.46 19.63 8.46
CA ALA A 695 30.07 18.32 8.70
C ALA A 695 30.05 17.41 7.47
N GLU A 696 28.96 17.45 6.69
CA GLU A 696 28.84 16.60 5.50
C GLU A 696 29.49 17.18 4.24
N ALA A 697 29.63 18.51 4.16
CA ALA A 697 30.13 19.24 2.99
C ALA A 697 31.52 19.87 3.17
N THR A 698 32.25 19.51 4.24
CA THR A 698 33.64 19.95 4.44
C THR A 698 34.51 19.53 3.24
N LYS A 699 35.26 20.48 2.68
CA LYS A 699 36.13 20.27 1.50
C LYS A 699 35.42 19.72 0.24
N VAL A 700 34.13 20.01 0.08
CA VAL A 700 33.37 19.62 -1.12
C VAL A 700 33.18 20.84 -2.03
N PRO A 701 33.50 20.74 -3.33
CA PRO A 701 33.51 21.91 -4.21
C PRO A 701 32.10 22.44 -4.55
N LYS A 702 31.06 21.60 -4.46
CA LYS A 702 29.68 21.97 -4.78
C LYS A 702 28.70 21.47 -3.71
N VAL A 703 27.84 22.37 -3.24
CA VAL A 703 26.79 22.07 -2.28
C VAL A 703 25.45 22.61 -2.79
N THR A 704 24.44 21.77 -2.75
CA THR A 704 23.05 22.19 -3.01
C THR A 704 22.17 21.93 -1.78
N ALA A 705 21.13 22.73 -1.62
CA ALA A 705 20.13 22.54 -0.58
C ALA A 705 18.73 22.61 -1.19
N SER A 706 17.97 21.53 -1.04
CA SER A 706 16.58 21.38 -1.45
C SER A 706 15.68 21.43 -0.22
N TYR A 707 14.58 22.17 -0.31
CA TYR A 707 13.64 22.35 0.81
C TYR A 707 12.25 22.74 0.29
N SER A 708 11.22 22.61 1.12
CA SER A 708 9.84 22.97 0.73
C SER A 708 9.70 24.46 0.44
N LYS A 709 9.01 24.84 -0.63
CA LYS A 709 8.67 26.24 -0.94
C LYS A 709 7.74 26.74 0.17
N TYR A 710 8.03 27.94 0.67
CA TYR A 710 7.43 28.46 1.90
C TYR A 710 6.59 29.72 1.71
N LEU A 711 6.45 30.21 0.47
CA LEU A 711 5.54 31.32 0.20
C LEU A 711 4.13 30.75 0.02
N ASN A 712 3.17 31.30 0.76
CA ASN A 712 1.77 30.86 0.78
C ASN A 712 0.96 31.49 -0.37
N ASP A 713 1.62 31.85 -1.47
CA ASP A 713 1.03 32.57 -2.60
C ASP A 713 0.39 31.66 -3.64
N GLU A 714 0.61 30.34 -3.55
CA GLU A 714 0.25 29.38 -4.61
C GLU A 714 -0.64 28.22 -4.14
N GLY A 715 -1.34 28.36 -3.01
CA GLY A 715 -2.37 27.38 -2.56
C GLY A 715 -2.10 26.77 -1.19
N ILE A 716 -2.69 25.60 -0.93
CA ILE A 716 -2.66 24.92 0.37
C ILE A 716 -1.44 23.99 0.44
N ASP A 717 -0.60 24.20 1.46
CA ASP A 717 0.47 23.28 1.84
C ASP A 717 0.51 23.15 3.36
N HIS A 718 1.09 22.06 3.84
CA HIS A 718 1.16 21.78 5.27
C HIS A 718 2.00 22.83 5.99
N VAL A 719 1.54 23.27 7.17
CA VAL A 719 2.22 24.33 7.95
C VAL A 719 3.66 23.94 8.32
N LEU A 720 3.92 22.64 8.52
CA LEU A 720 5.28 22.16 8.78
C LEU A 720 6.18 22.29 7.55
N HIS A 721 5.65 22.06 6.33
CA HIS A 721 6.41 22.26 5.09
C HIS A 721 6.82 23.72 4.95
N VAL A 722 5.85 24.62 5.10
CA VAL A 722 6.07 26.07 5.02
C VAL A 722 7.08 26.51 6.09
N ALA A 723 6.92 26.10 7.34
CA ALA A 723 7.81 26.49 8.43
C ALA A 723 9.23 25.93 8.26
N SER A 724 9.37 24.68 7.85
CA SER A 724 10.67 24.01 7.59
C SER A 724 11.41 24.65 6.42
N GLY A 725 10.68 24.91 5.33
CA GLY A 725 11.19 25.61 4.15
C GLY A 725 11.67 27.02 4.47
N ARG A 726 10.87 27.78 5.23
CA ARG A 726 11.23 29.12 5.70
C ARG A 726 12.47 29.09 6.59
N LEU A 727 12.52 28.21 7.59
CA LEU A 727 13.67 28.06 8.50
C LEU A 727 14.97 27.82 7.72
N THR A 728 14.91 26.93 6.74
CA THR A 728 16.04 26.55 5.88
C THR A 728 16.48 27.72 5.01
N ALA A 729 15.55 28.38 4.31
CA ALA A 729 15.85 29.53 3.49
C ALA A 729 16.46 30.69 4.30
N GLU A 730 15.92 30.96 5.50
CA GLU A 730 16.47 31.99 6.40
C GLU A 730 17.91 31.69 6.81
N LEU A 731 18.23 30.43 7.16
CA LEU A 731 19.61 30.02 7.45
C LEU A 731 20.53 30.22 6.24
N LEU A 732 20.14 29.71 5.07
CA LEU A 732 20.97 29.75 3.86
C LEU A 732 21.22 31.18 3.36
N ASN A 733 20.25 32.08 3.55
CA ASN A 733 20.36 33.48 3.11
C ASN A 733 21.10 34.37 4.11
N ALA A 734 20.95 34.12 5.42
CA ALA A 734 21.59 34.93 6.45
C ALA A 734 23.06 34.53 6.69
N ASP A 735 23.38 33.24 6.57
CA ASP A 735 24.70 32.74 6.94
C ASP A 735 25.79 33.17 5.95
N ALA A 736 26.90 33.71 6.47
CA ALA A 736 27.99 34.21 5.64
C ALA A 736 28.66 33.13 4.79
N LEU A 737 28.70 31.89 5.28
CA LEU A 737 29.26 30.73 4.58
C LEU A 737 28.31 30.28 3.46
N PHE A 738 27.01 30.15 3.75
CA PHE A 738 26.06 29.55 2.82
C PHE A 738 25.59 30.50 1.72
N LYS A 739 25.35 31.77 2.02
CA LYS A 739 24.73 32.72 1.09
C LYS A 739 25.51 32.95 -0.21
N THR A 740 26.80 32.61 -0.21
CA THR A 740 27.72 32.80 -1.34
C THR A 740 27.87 31.55 -2.21
N CYS A 741 27.78 30.34 -1.64
CA CYS A 741 28.18 29.11 -2.33
C CYS A 741 27.13 27.99 -2.39
N VAL A 742 26.11 27.99 -1.51
CA VAL A 742 25.09 26.92 -1.49
C VAL A 742 23.97 27.26 -2.47
N THR A 743 23.84 26.47 -3.54
CA THR A 743 22.74 26.60 -4.50
C THR A 743 21.44 26.08 -3.89
N GLN A 744 20.35 26.83 -4.05
CA GLN A 744 19.07 26.54 -3.36
C GLN A 744 17.99 26.12 -4.35
N TYR A 745 17.26 25.05 -4.02
CA TYR A 745 16.15 24.51 -4.80
C TYR A 745 14.88 24.43 -3.94
N PRO A 746 14.00 25.44 -4.00
CA PRO A 746 12.68 25.34 -3.35
C PRO A 746 11.77 24.40 -4.17
N TYR A 747 11.17 23.40 -3.52
CA TYR A 747 10.23 22.46 -4.14
C TYR A 747 8.83 22.63 -3.59
N PHE A 748 7.83 22.51 -4.45
CA PHE A 748 6.45 22.53 -3.99
C PHE A 748 6.02 21.19 -3.39
N GLY A 749 5.14 21.26 -2.40
CA GLY A 749 4.46 20.13 -1.77
C GLY A 749 3.06 19.93 -2.34
N TYR A 750 2.05 19.97 -1.46
CA TYR A 750 0.65 19.71 -1.79
C TYR A 750 0.02 20.74 -2.74
N GLN A 751 0.64 21.90 -2.96
CA GLN A 751 0.13 22.95 -3.86
C GLN A 751 -0.09 22.44 -5.29
N HIS A 752 0.71 21.47 -5.74
CA HIS A 752 0.63 20.87 -7.09
C HIS A 752 0.17 19.41 -7.05
N TRP A 753 -0.58 19.01 -6.01
CA TRP A 753 -1.03 17.62 -5.82
C TRP A 753 -1.84 17.07 -7.01
N LEU A 754 -2.68 17.91 -7.62
CA LEU A 754 -3.58 17.54 -8.72
C LEU A 754 -3.06 17.95 -10.10
N ASP A 755 -1.87 18.53 -10.17
CA ASP A 755 -1.31 18.98 -11.43
C ASP A 755 -0.96 17.80 -12.33
N ALA A 756 -0.55 18.09 -13.57
CA ALA A 756 -0.09 17.05 -14.47
C ALA A 756 1.15 16.33 -13.89
N VAL A 757 1.35 15.06 -14.24
CA VAL A 757 2.63 14.38 -14.01
C VAL A 757 3.70 15.07 -14.85
N ASN A 758 4.79 15.54 -14.21
CA ASN A 758 5.87 16.27 -14.89
C ASN A 758 7.22 15.51 -14.88
N MET A 759 7.35 14.44 -14.10
CA MET A 759 8.55 13.60 -14.10
C MET A 759 8.64 12.72 -15.34
N ASN A 760 9.88 12.51 -15.82
CA ASN A 760 10.17 11.66 -16.97
C ASN A 760 10.63 10.27 -16.55
N GLU A 761 10.57 9.32 -17.47
CA GLU A 761 11.23 8.01 -17.28
C GLU A 761 12.75 8.13 -17.42
N PRO A 762 13.56 7.41 -16.62
CA PRO A 762 13.17 6.35 -15.66
C PRO A 762 12.89 6.84 -14.23
N GLU A 763 12.98 8.14 -13.96
CA GLU A 763 12.85 8.72 -12.61
C GLU A 763 11.45 8.45 -12.04
N ARG A 764 10.42 8.59 -12.87
CA ARG A 764 9.02 8.35 -12.49
C ARG A 764 8.78 6.92 -12.02
N LEU A 765 9.18 5.91 -12.78
CA LEU A 765 9.05 4.51 -12.34
C LEU A 765 9.94 4.21 -11.11
N ALA A 766 11.13 4.81 -11.03
CA ALA A 766 12.00 4.63 -9.87
C ALA A 766 11.39 5.24 -8.59
N GLN A 767 10.68 6.37 -8.67
CA GLN A 767 9.93 6.93 -7.55
C GLN A 767 8.85 5.97 -7.08
N ARG A 768 8.05 5.39 -8.00
CA ARG A 768 7.03 4.40 -7.63
C ARG A 768 7.65 3.20 -6.90
N ALA A 769 8.78 2.69 -7.38
CA ALA A 769 9.49 1.60 -6.71
C ALA A 769 9.96 1.98 -5.29
N ALA A 770 10.52 3.19 -5.12
CA ALA A 770 10.90 3.70 -3.81
C ALA A 770 9.70 3.89 -2.87
N TRP A 771 8.56 4.34 -3.39
CA TRP A 771 7.32 4.49 -2.61
C TRP A 771 6.77 3.13 -2.12
N VAL A 772 6.78 2.11 -2.99
CA VAL A 772 6.49 0.73 -2.57
C VAL A 772 7.47 0.29 -1.46
N GLY A 773 8.77 0.53 -1.65
CA GLY A 773 9.82 0.19 -0.68
C GLY A 773 9.61 0.87 0.67
N LEU A 774 9.25 2.16 0.66
CA LEU A 774 8.92 2.95 1.85
C LEU A 774 7.73 2.32 2.58
N SER A 775 6.62 2.09 1.87
CA SER A 775 5.40 1.61 2.50
C SER A 775 5.53 0.19 3.03
N VAL A 776 6.25 -0.71 2.35
CA VAL A 776 6.52 -2.06 2.87
C VAL A 776 7.51 -2.01 4.04
N GLY A 777 8.46 -1.06 4.01
CA GLY A 777 9.35 -0.77 5.13
C GLY A 777 8.57 -0.42 6.41
N ILE A 778 7.63 0.53 6.30
CA ILE A 778 6.71 0.90 7.38
C ILE A 778 5.91 -0.32 7.84
N LEU A 779 5.25 -1.04 6.92
CA LEU A 779 4.43 -2.21 7.25
C LEU A 779 5.19 -3.34 7.96
N SER A 780 6.50 -3.41 7.78
CA SER A 780 7.32 -4.43 8.44
C SER A 780 7.45 -4.20 9.96
N VAL A 781 7.19 -2.98 10.44
CA VAL A 781 7.33 -2.58 11.84
C VAL A 781 6.09 -1.91 12.43
N HIS A 782 5.13 -1.50 11.59
CA HIS A 782 3.90 -0.82 12.01
C HIS A 782 2.73 -1.18 11.08
N PRO A 783 1.51 -1.49 11.58
CA PRO A 783 0.43 -2.04 10.77
C PRO A 783 -0.26 -1.06 9.81
N ARG A 784 0.34 0.11 9.54
CA ARG A 784 -0.23 1.16 8.68
C ARG A 784 0.32 1.08 7.26
N ASN A 785 -0.58 1.03 6.28
CA ASN A 785 -0.24 1.06 4.87
C ASN A 785 -0.36 2.48 4.32
N VAL A 786 0.75 3.08 3.89
CA VAL A 786 0.79 4.46 3.40
C VAL A 786 0.72 4.60 1.89
N TRP A 787 0.69 3.48 1.14
CA TRP A 787 0.66 3.55 -0.32
C TRP A 787 -0.47 4.44 -0.82
N SER A 788 -1.70 4.10 -0.44
CA SER A 788 -2.91 4.76 -0.92
C SER A 788 -3.07 6.20 -0.43
N GLU A 789 -2.37 6.59 0.64
CA GLU A 789 -2.44 7.94 1.22
C GLU A 789 -1.78 8.98 0.29
N HIS A 790 -0.63 8.66 -0.30
CA HIS A 790 0.13 9.61 -1.12
C HIS A 790 0.45 9.13 -2.54
N SER A 791 0.02 7.93 -2.93
CA SER A 791 0.33 7.41 -4.26
C SER A 791 -0.18 8.32 -5.38
N ALA A 792 -1.27 9.06 -5.16
CA ALA A 792 -1.81 10.04 -6.10
C ALA A 792 -0.79 11.11 -6.52
N HIS A 793 0.17 11.46 -5.66
CA HIS A 793 1.19 12.46 -5.94
C HIS A 793 2.30 11.95 -6.88
N LEU A 794 2.53 10.63 -6.95
CA LEU A 794 3.66 10.04 -7.65
C LEU A 794 3.75 10.52 -9.12
N GLY A 795 4.96 10.90 -9.52
CA GLY A 795 5.29 11.48 -10.83
C GLY A 795 5.32 13.00 -10.86
N ARG A 796 5.20 13.67 -9.71
CA ARG A 796 5.19 15.12 -9.58
C ARG A 796 6.40 15.59 -8.78
N THR A 797 7.20 16.47 -9.37
CA THR A 797 8.32 17.13 -8.72
C THR A 797 8.39 18.54 -9.29
N TYR A 798 7.72 19.47 -8.63
CA TYR A 798 7.63 20.86 -9.07
C TYR A 798 8.65 21.70 -8.30
N ALA A 799 9.51 22.42 -9.01
CA ALA A 799 10.50 23.31 -8.41
C ALA A 799 10.08 24.77 -8.62
N GLY A 800 10.26 25.58 -7.58
CA GLY A 800 10.22 27.04 -7.67
C GLY A 800 11.51 27.63 -8.27
N PRO A 801 11.64 28.97 -8.27
CA PRO A 801 12.82 29.64 -8.78
C PRO A 801 14.11 29.22 -8.05
N VAL A 802 15.08 28.70 -8.80
CA VAL A 802 16.37 28.25 -8.27
C VAL A 802 17.28 29.43 -7.93
N VAL A 803 17.87 29.44 -6.73
CA VAL A 803 18.89 30.43 -6.36
C VAL A 803 20.28 29.84 -6.65
N THR A 804 20.80 30.12 -7.84
CA THR A 804 22.10 29.58 -8.29
C THR A 804 23.27 30.30 -7.63
N LYS A 805 24.24 29.54 -7.13
CA LYS A 805 25.52 30.04 -6.61
C LYS A 805 26.68 29.41 -7.36
N SER A 806 27.65 30.23 -7.77
CA SER A 806 28.82 29.81 -8.55
C SER A 806 30.11 29.73 -7.74
N ALA A 807 30.15 30.32 -6.54
CA ALA A 807 31.32 30.22 -5.67
C ALA A 807 31.44 28.80 -5.11
N PRO A 808 32.64 28.21 -5.04
CA PRO A 808 32.84 26.93 -4.37
C PRO A 808 32.62 27.08 -2.86
N CYS A 809 32.06 26.05 -2.23
CA CYS A 809 31.97 26.03 -0.78
C CYS A 809 33.32 25.68 -0.17
N SER A 810 33.89 26.60 0.60
CA SER A 810 35.16 26.43 1.30
C SER A 810 34.90 26.30 2.80
N PHE A 811 34.29 25.18 3.21
CA PHE A 811 34.06 24.80 4.61
C PHE A 811 35.09 23.78 5.09
#